data_AF-A0A7C6NCV4-F1
#
_entry.id   AF-A0A7C6NCV4-F1
#
_cell.length_a   1.000
_cell.length_b   1.000
_cell.length_c   1.000
_cell.angle_alpha   90.00
_cell.angle_beta   90.00
_cell.angle_gamma   90.00
#
_symmetry.space_group_name_H-M   'P 1'
#
loop_
_entity.id
_entity.type
_entity.pdbx_description
1 polymer ?
#
loop_
_entity_poly.entity_id
_entity_poly.type
_entity_poly.pdbx_seq_one_letter_code
_entity_poly.pdbx_strand_id
1 'polypeptide(L)'
;MVKRSWTAGIILLSLALGFFCAGRGVAGAELASVDGKMERAIEVTAAGNEGNTGDGEQAAISLEQAIQIARQAFKIPAELDQFSSGFSQSDENSFWELRWYRSSMQGGEMSVRVNSDTGEIWSMYKWLPPAAGVEYRGLPVYTREKAQAIAAAFIQKLHPERFGETILQPGRDYIPPLSFKERGAVEYNFNYARVIEGVLYPDNGINVAVNGDTGEVIRFDLNWGETRDFPPPVTKISLPQARQIFLNESAPELNYFRPYAPYGMDAPVKLVYRQPENRRQVLIDALTGKLLNQDMNYYYGYGGGGDAGAAPEYSLKQQDVQLNPAEEMELDEVKNLLSRDKALEKARSTVGIPADYTLTSSRLEQDYMIKSVKTWNFSWQAGDKSVGGGLNVTIDAVNGDLIAFNHYENIYDEYKNQEVKYGEEEARRIAEDFIKKNQPNRWEQVLLESLQPVPGPVLTPLEEPVTSSYAIRYTRIVKDVKFPDNGFYVNVNSATGKITSYRMNWWDLVFPDPEGVISREEAANKYLKEAPLKVGYLRLWPREGYWKQPDQEAKIHLVYYQANLNFEMLDAFTGQPLNGEGGVVHPEGAKAEFSDMEGHPAREAVEQLAAAGIVVEDSGKFRPDDAVTQAELIAMLVRCFDQSPGVAAGGEEPWYQVYFEKAARIGIIQAGEKPEPEAPVNREILARLMIHSMDLYKVARFSDIYVLDFQDAEDISGHLKGHAVLSAALGLIKTVEGRFEPKGVVTRAEAAETVVRFLKNS
;
A
#
# COMPACT_ATOMS: atom_id res chain seq x y z
N MET A 1 -20.37 -65.11 -21.83
CA MET A 1 -21.66 -65.41 -22.50
C MET A 1 -22.75 -64.61 -21.80
N VAL A 2 -23.41 -63.72 -22.56
CA VAL A 2 -24.78 -63.18 -22.36
C VAL A 2 -25.07 -62.21 -21.18
N LYS A 3 -25.14 -60.92 -21.59
CA LYS A 3 -26.14 -59.86 -21.33
C LYS A 3 -26.46 -59.39 -19.89
N ARG A 4 -26.09 -58.13 -19.62
CA ARG A 4 -26.74 -57.19 -18.70
C ARG A 4 -27.94 -56.52 -19.39
N SER A 5 -29.04 -56.36 -18.68
CA SER A 5 -30.12 -55.40 -18.99
C SER A 5 -30.48 -54.58 -17.75
N TRP A 6 -30.82 -53.32 -17.98
CA TRP A 6 -31.21 -52.30 -17.02
C TRP A 6 -32.65 -52.50 -16.51
N THR A 7 -32.94 -52.03 -15.28
CA THR A 7 -33.98 -51.02 -14.97
C THR A 7 -33.97 -50.61 -13.48
N ALA A 8 -34.48 -49.39 -13.24
CA ALA A 8 -34.44 -48.57 -12.04
C ALA A 8 -35.24 -49.08 -10.83
N GLY A 9 -34.88 -48.60 -9.63
CA GLY A 9 -35.62 -48.83 -8.39
C GLY A 9 -35.48 -47.65 -7.42
N ILE A 10 -36.60 -46.94 -7.23
CA ILE A 10 -36.88 -45.96 -6.17
C ILE A 10 -37.00 -46.73 -4.84
N ILE A 11 -36.34 -46.28 -3.77
CA ILE A 11 -36.68 -46.69 -2.39
C ILE A 11 -36.66 -45.48 -1.45
N LEU A 12 -37.85 -45.17 -0.93
CA LEU A 12 -38.11 -44.39 0.28
C LEU A 12 -37.47 -45.06 1.52
N LEU A 13 -36.94 -44.26 2.44
CA LEU A 13 -36.85 -44.68 3.84
C LEU A 13 -37.27 -43.55 4.78
N SER A 14 -38.41 -43.77 5.39
CA SER A 14 -38.92 -43.11 6.59
C SER A 14 -38.37 -43.83 7.83
N LEU A 15 -38.06 -43.09 8.89
CA LEU A 15 -38.02 -43.61 10.25
C LEU A 15 -38.38 -42.48 11.23
N ALA A 16 -39.43 -42.76 11.99
CA ALA A 16 -40.06 -41.91 12.97
C ALA A 16 -39.82 -42.46 14.39
N LEU A 17 -39.77 -41.57 15.38
CA LEU A 17 -40.02 -41.74 16.82
C LEU A 17 -39.78 -40.33 17.44
N GLY A 18 -40.65 -39.62 18.14
CA GLY A 18 -41.89 -39.94 18.84
C GLY A 18 -41.78 -39.50 20.32
N PHE A 19 -42.84 -38.85 20.85
CA PHE A 19 -43.11 -38.39 22.23
C PHE A 19 -42.68 -36.94 22.61
N PHE A 20 -43.49 -36.07 23.22
CA PHE A 20 -44.93 -36.01 23.53
C PHE A 20 -45.29 -34.55 23.92
N CYS A 21 -46.53 -34.15 23.64
CA CYS A 21 -47.10 -32.80 23.83
C CYS A 21 -47.59 -32.49 25.25
N ALA A 22 -47.68 -31.19 25.57
CA ALA A 22 -48.87 -30.54 26.18
C ALA A 22 -48.73 -29.01 25.97
N GLY A 23 -49.68 -28.21 25.50
CA GLY A 23 -51.08 -28.40 25.12
C GLY A 23 -51.86 -27.10 25.36
N ARG A 24 -52.79 -26.78 24.44
CA ARG A 24 -53.87 -25.76 24.44
C ARG A 24 -53.49 -24.34 23.94
N GLY A 25 -54.10 -23.77 22.89
CA GLY A 25 -55.13 -24.25 21.96
C GLY A 25 -55.86 -23.11 21.23
N VAL A 26 -56.09 -23.33 19.91
CA VAL A 26 -57.28 -22.98 19.07
C VAL A 26 -57.59 -21.48 18.83
N ALA A 27 -57.89 -20.90 17.66
CA ALA A 27 -58.29 -21.27 16.28
C ALA A 27 -57.69 -20.19 15.32
N GLY A 28 -57.48 -20.31 14.00
CA GLY A 28 -58.20 -21.01 12.94
C GLY A 28 -58.79 -19.98 11.96
N ALA A 29 -58.18 -19.81 10.78
CA ALA A 29 -58.78 -19.48 9.45
C ALA A 29 -57.85 -18.62 8.57
N GLU A 30 -57.38 -19.19 7.45
CA GLU A 30 -57.03 -18.46 6.23
C GLU A 30 -58.32 -18.00 5.53
N LEU A 31 -58.31 -16.80 4.92
CA LEU A 31 -58.83 -16.54 3.58
C LEU A 31 -58.65 -15.06 3.17
N ALA A 32 -58.01 -14.90 2.00
CA ALA A 32 -58.21 -13.88 0.96
C ALA A 32 -57.75 -12.41 1.13
N SER A 33 -57.17 -11.95 0.02
CA SER A 33 -56.74 -10.61 -0.43
C SER A 33 -57.65 -9.43 -0.09
N VAL A 34 -57.05 -8.22 0.02
CA VAL A 34 -57.42 -6.99 -0.74
C VAL A 34 -56.49 -5.82 -0.36
N ASP A 35 -56.08 -5.07 -1.39
CA ASP A 35 -55.38 -3.78 -1.34
C ASP A 35 -56.02 -2.75 -0.39
N GLY A 36 -55.19 -1.96 0.28
CA GLY A 36 -55.65 -0.79 1.03
C GLY A 36 -54.51 0.03 1.62
N LYS A 37 -54.15 1.12 0.92
CA LYS A 37 -53.33 2.22 1.44
C LYS A 37 -53.84 2.68 2.81
N MET A 38 -52.93 2.80 3.79
CA MET A 38 -53.11 3.71 4.92
C MET A 38 -51.77 4.29 5.31
N GLU A 39 -51.62 5.59 5.05
CA GLU A 39 -50.63 6.44 5.70
C GLU A 39 -50.82 6.32 7.23
N ARG A 40 -49.75 5.96 7.93
CA ARG A 40 -49.65 6.18 9.37
C ARG A 40 -48.51 7.14 9.62
N ALA A 41 -48.90 8.38 9.91
CA ALA A 41 -48.08 9.30 10.70
C ALA A 41 -47.74 8.59 12.03
N ILE A 42 -46.45 8.50 12.33
CA ILE A 42 -45.97 8.12 13.65
C ILE A 42 -45.52 9.42 14.30
N GLU A 43 -46.40 9.98 15.13
CA GLU A 43 -45.99 10.86 16.22
C GLU A 43 -45.20 10.03 17.23
N VAL A 44 -43.89 10.28 17.32
CA VAL A 44 -43.09 9.80 18.45
C VAL A 44 -43.06 10.92 19.48
N THR A 45 -43.79 10.70 20.57
CA THR A 45 -43.76 11.52 21.77
C THR A 45 -42.44 11.29 22.52
N ALA A 46 -41.76 12.40 22.83
CA ALA A 46 -40.53 12.43 23.58
C ALA A 46 -40.72 12.03 25.04
N ALA A 47 -39.84 11.16 25.54
CA ALA A 47 -39.56 11.02 26.96
C ALA A 47 -38.09 10.61 27.17
N GLY A 48 -37.27 11.60 27.53
CA GLY A 48 -36.12 11.49 28.43
C GLY A 48 -35.00 10.52 28.08
N ASN A 49 -34.02 10.99 27.31
CA ASN A 49 -32.62 10.71 27.59
C ASN A 49 -31.79 11.93 27.18
N GLU A 50 -31.41 12.73 28.18
CA GLU A 50 -30.57 13.92 28.02
C GLU A 50 -29.17 13.49 27.59
N GLY A 51 -28.86 13.75 26.33
CA GLY A 51 -27.56 13.52 25.70
C GLY A 51 -27.37 14.50 24.54
N ASN A 52 -27.07 15.75 24.89
CA ASN A 52 -26.56 16.82 24.04
C ASN A 52 -27.30 17.06 22.71
N THR A 53 -28.44 17.75 22.76
CA THR A 53 -28.94 18.51 21.61
C THR A 53 -27.95 19.65 21.34
N GLY A 54 -27.03 19.45 20.39
CA GLY A 54 -26.15 20.50 19.91
C GLY A 54 -26.98 21.59 19.23
N ASP A 55 -27.31 22.63 19.98
CA ASP A 55 -27.96 23.81 19.45
C ASP A 55 -27.03 24.49 18.43
N GLY A 56 -27.28 24.22 17.14
CA GLY A 56 -26.74 24.96 15.99
C GLY A 56 -27.35 26.36 15.86
N GLU A 57 -27.46 27.11 16.97
CA GLU A 57 -28.19 28.38 17.07
C GLU A 57 -27.59 29.54 16.22
N GLN A 58 -26.51 29.30 15.47
CA GLN A 58 -25.91 30.26 14.52
C GLN A 58 -25.80 29.78 13.07
N ALA A 59 -26.22 28.56 12.73
CA ALA A 59 -26.14 28.05 11.35
C ALA A 59 -27.23 28.67 10.45
N ALA A 60 -26.84 29.23 9.30
CA ALA A 60 -27.80 29.79 8.33
C ALA A 60 -28.59 28.70 7.58
N ILE A 61 -28.00 27.51 7.43
CA ILE A 61 -28.60 26.32 6.84
C ILE A 61 -28.98 25.36 7.96
N SER A 62 -30.26 24.98 8.02
CA SER A 62 -30.73 23.96 8.97
C SER A 62 -30.31 22.55 8.53
N LEU A 63 -30.28 21.60 9.47
CA LEU A 63 -30.05 20.19 9.16
C LEU A 63 -31.00 19.66 8.08
N GLU A 64 -32.28 20.05 8.13
CA GLU A 64 -33.29 19.68 7.13
C GLU A 64 -32.90 20.17 5.73
N GLN A 65 -32.46 21.42 5.62
CA GLN A 65 -31.99 22.01 4.37
C GLN A 65 -30.70 21.32 3.88
N ALA A 66 -29.76 21.02 4.78
CA ALA A 66 -28.54 20.29 4.44
C ALA A 66 -28.84 18.89 3.87
N ILE A 67 -29.80 18.16 4.45
CA ILE A 67 -30.27 16.87 3.92
C ILE A 67 -30.89 17.04 2.53
N GLN A 68 -31.70 18.07 2.31
CA GLN A 68 -32.30 18.35 1.00
C GLN A 68 -31.25 18.67 -0.05
N ILE A 69 -30.26 19.51 0.28
CA ILE A 69 -29.12 19.83 -0.59
C ILE A 69 -28.38 18.55 -1.00
N ALA A 70 -28.03 17.71 -0.02
CA ALA A 70 -27.33 16.45 -0.29
C ALA A 70 -28.15 15.52 -1.20
N ARG A 71 -29.46 15.38 -0.98
CA ARG A 71 -30.34 14.52 -1.81
C ARG A 71 -30.62 15.07 -3.21
N GLN A 72 -30.51 16.38 -3.41
CA GLN A 72 -30.60 17.00 -4.75
C GLN A 72 -29.29 16.83 -5.53
N ALA A 73 -28.15 16.88 -4.84
CA ALA A 73 -26.85 16.68 -5.44
C ALA A 73 -26.58 15.21 -5.77
N PHE A 74 -27.00 14.29 -4.88
CA PHE A 74 -26.66 12.88 -4.90
C PHE A 74 -27.86 11.96 -4.78
N LYS A 75 -27.81 10.86 -5.54
CA LYS A 75 -28.73 9.74 -5.34
C LYS A 75 -28.27 8.90 -4.16
N ILE A 76 -28.98 8.99 -3.04
CA ILE A 76 -28.73 8.14 -1.87
C ILE A 76 -29.17 6.70 -2.22
N PRO A 77 -28.27 5.70 -2.14
CA PRO A 77 -28.63 4.30 -2.38
C PRO A 77 -29.73 3.83 -1.42
N ALA A 78 -30.76 3.18 -1.97
CA ALA A 78 -31.93 2.74 -1.19
C ALA A 78 -31.59 1.68 -0.12
N GLU A 79 -30.46 1.00 -0.29
CA GLU A 79 -29.95 -0.01 0.63
C GLU A 79 -29.37 0.59 1.92
N LEU A 80 -29.02 1.89 1.94
CA LEU A 80 -28.57 2.58 3.15
C LEU A 80 -29.80 2.94 4.00
N ASP A 81 -30.16 2.06 4.91
CA ASP A 81 -31.40 2.10 5.69
C ASP A 81 -31.29 2.85 7.02
N GLN A 82 -30.07 3.20 7.45
CA GLN A 82 -29.79 4.00 8.64
C GLN A 82 -29.26 5.38 8.27
N PHE A 83 -29.50 6.34 9.17
CA PHE A 83 -29.04 7.72 9.01
C PHE A 83 -28.58 8.29 10.36
N SER A 84 -27.49 9.05 10.34
CA SER A 84 -27.01 9.84 11.46
C SER A 84 -26.47 11.18 10.96
N SER A 85 -26.54 12.20 11.80
CA SER A 85 -25.97 13.52 11.53
C SER A 85 -25.04 13.99 12.65
N GLY A 86 -24.03 14.77 12.29
CA GLY A 86 -23.14 15.49 13.20
C GLY A 86 -23.01 16.96 12.80
N PHE A 87 -22.38 17.74 13.66
CA PHE A 87 -22.03 19.14 13.41
C PHE A 87 -20.58 19.38 13.83
N SER A 88 -19.83 20.07 12.98
CA SER A 88 -18.43 20.44 13.25
C SER A 88 -18.22 21.91 12.94
N GLN A 89 -17.48 22.62 13.81
CA GLN A 89 -17.13 24.03 13.61
C GLN A 89 -15.66 24.25 13.93
N SER A 90 -14.99 25.01 13.07
CA SER A 90 -13.67 25.58 13.27
C SER A 90 -13.74 27.10 13.12
N ASP A 91 -12.65 27.80 13.40
CA ASP A 91 -12.56 29.27 13.25
C ASP A 91 -12.92 29.75 11.84
N GLU A 92 -12.59 28.95 10.81
CA GLU A 92 -12.83 29.31 9.41
C GLU A 92 -14.16 28.82 8.83
N ASN A 93 -14.75 27.72 9.34
CA ASN A 93 -15.86 27.03 8.69
C ASN A 93 -16.74 26.24 9.67
N SER A 94 -18.01 26.07 9.31
CA SER A 94 -18.97 25.25 10.04
C SER A 94 -19.65 24.25 9.06
N PHE A 95 -19.92 23.02 9.51
CA PHE A 95 -20.46 21.95 8.67
C PHE A 95 -21.51 21.08 9.36
N TRP A 96 -22.55 20.74 8.59
CA TRP A 96 -23.36 19.55 8.82
C TRP A 96 -22.69 18.32 8.22
N GLU A 97 -22.57 17.27 9.02
CA GLU A 97 -22.00 16.00 8.61
C GLU A 97 -23.12 14.96 8.52
N LEU A 98 -23.46 14.54 7.31
CA LEU A 98 -24.58 13.64 7.06
C LEU A 98 -24.03 12.26 6.71
N ARG A 99 -24.53 11.21 7.36
CA ARG A 99 -24.08 9.83 7.11
C ARG A 99 -25.26 8.89 6.98
N TRP A 100 -25.36 8.24 5.83
CA TRP A 100 -26.27 7.11 5.56
C TRP A 100 -25.47 5.82 5.58
N TYR A 101 -25.97 4.77 6.20
CA TYR A 101 -25.25 3.50 6.32
C TYR A 101 -26.19 2.29 6.35
N ARG A 102 -25.65 1.11 6.05
CA ARG A 102 -26.37 -0.17 6.16
C ARG A 102 -26.36 -0.67 7.61
N SER A 103 -27.52 -1.11 8.09
CA SER A 103 -27.64 -1.88 9.33
C SER A 103 -27.12 -3.32 9.19
N SER A 104 -27.00 -3.83 7.96
CA SER A 104 -26.62 -5.22 7.69
C SER A 104 -25.11 -5.46 7.84
N MET A 105 -24.73 -6.71 8.11
CA MET A 105 -23.33 -7.12 8.30
C MET A 105 -22.42 -6.87 7.09
N GLN A 106 -22.96 -6.74 5.88
CA GLN A 106 -22.17 -6.43 4.68
C GLN A 106 -21.63 -4.99 4.71
N GLY A 107 -22.20 -4.13 5.56
CA GLY A 107 -21.81 -2.72 5.67
C GLY A 107 -22.13 -1.93 4.40
N GLY A 108 -21.66 -0.69 4.37
CA GLY A 108 -21.90 0.25 3.28
C GLY A 108 -22.28 1.59 3.85
N GLU A 109 -21.72 2.66 3.31
CA GLU A 109 -21.97 4.01 3.76
C GLU A 109 -21.88 5.04 2.66
N MET A 110 -22.57 6.15 2.90
CA MET A 110 -22.40 7.39 2.18
C MET A 110 -22.36 8.53 3.20
N SER A 111 -21.32 9.35 3.16
CA SER A 111 -21.21 10.56 3.96
C SER A 111 -21.13 11.80 3.07
N VAL A 112 -21.73 12.89 3.53
CA VAL A 112 -21.71 14.19 2.84
C VAL A 112 -21.50 15.29 3.87
N ARG A 113 -20.55 16.19 3.64
CA ARG A 113 -20.37 17.42 4.43
C ARG A 113 -20.96 18.61 3.68
N VAL A 114 -21.84 19.35 4.35
CA VAL A 114 -22.49 20.55 3.82
C VAL A 114 -22.13 21.72 4.72
N ASN A 115 -21.58 22.80 4.14
CA ASN A 115 -21.27 24.01 4.89
C ASN A 115 -22.56 24.60 5.47
N SER A 116 -22.58 24.82 6.78
CA SER A 116 -23.80 25.26 7.48
C SER A 116 -24.14 26.74 7.30
N ASP A 117 -23.26 27.53 6.69
CA ASP A 117 -23.50 28.95 6.40
C ASP A 117 -23.89 29.16 4.93
N THR A 118 -23.25 28.44 4.00
CA THR A 118 -23.43 28.65 2.56
C THR A 118 -24.29 27.58 1.89
N GLY A 119 -24.41 26.40 2.49
CA GLY A 119 -25.07 25.24 1.88
C GLY A 119 -24.22 24.53 0.82
N GLU A 120 -22.96 24.92 0.65
CA GLU A 120 -22.05 24.27 -0.29
C GLU A 120 -21.65 22.87 0.17
N ILE A 121 -21.60 21.92 -0.75
CA ILE A 121 -21.11 20.56 -0.47
C ILE A 121 -19.59 20.56 -0.51
N TRP A 122 -18.95 20.19 0.59
CA TRP A 122 -17.50 20.18 0.72
C TRP A 122 -16.88 18.80 0.59
N SER A 123 -17.60 17.75 0.98
CA SER A 123 -17.15 16.41 0.69
C SER A 123 -18.30 15.46 0.50
N MET A 124 -18.03 14.40 -0.25
CA MET A 124 -18.88 13.23 -0.37
C MET A 124 -17.98 12.00 -0.44
N TYR A 125 -18.30 11.00 0.37
CA TYR A 125 -17.69 9.69 0.28
C TYR A 125 -18.81 8.65 0.17
N LYS A 126 -18.63 7.65 -0.68
CA LYS A 126 -19.56 6.55 -0.84
C LYS A 126 -18.76 5.26 -1.01
N TRP A 127 -19.02 4.32 -0.13
CA TRP A 127 -18.56 2.95 -0.25
C TRP A 127 -19.74 2.01 -0.12
N LEU A 128 -19.91 1.15 -1.12
CA LEU A 128 -20.89 0.06 -1.08
C LEU A 128 -20.14 -1.22 -1.41
N PRO A 129 -20.42 -2.33 -0.71
CA PRO A 129 -20.01 -3.63 -1.19
C PRO A 129 -20.64 -3.88 -2.58
N PRO A 130 -19.99 -4.67 -3.46
CA PRO A 130 -20.60 -5.09 -4.71
C PRO A 130 -21.98 -5.70 -4.47
N ALA A 131 -22.94 -5.43 -5.36
CA ALA A 131 -24.24 -6.04 -5.27
C ALA A 131 -24.12 -7.58 -5.36
N ALA A 132 -25.00 -8.32 -4.70
CA ALA A 132 -24.94 -9.78 -4.73
C ALA A 132 -24.96 -10.32 -6.16
N GLY A 133 -23.93 -11.07 -6.55
CA GLY A 133 -23.76 -11.61 -7.90
C GLY A 133 -23.14 -10.66 -8.92
N VAL A 134 -22.76 -9.43 -8.51
CA VAL A 134 -21.91 -8.54 -9.30
C VAL A 134 -20.48 -8.71 -8.82
N GLU A 135 -19.63 -9.22 -9.71
CA GLU A 135 -18.19 -9.33 -9.48
C GLU A 135 -17.49 -8.42 -10.49
N TYR A 136 -16.52 -7.64 -10.02
CA TYR A 136 -15.64 -6.92 -10.94
C TYR A 136 -14.54 -7.86 -11.40
N ARG A 137 -14.30 -7.89 -12.71
CA ARG A 137 -13.29 -8.73 -13.33
C ARG A 137 -12.68 -7.99 -14.51
N GLY A 138 -11.47 -8.38 -14.89
CA GLY A 138 -10.83 -7.93 -16.12
C GLY A 138 -10.66 -6.40 -16.20
N LEU A 139 -10.77 -5.85 -17.41
CA LEU A 139 -10.67 -4.40 -17.65
C LEU A 139 -11.89 -3.65 -17.13
N PRO A 140 -11.74 -2.44 -16.56
CA PRO A 140 -12.87 -1.60 -16.16
C PRO A 140 -13.71 -1.17 -17.36
N VAL A 141 -15.02 -0.99 -17.14
CA VAL A 141 -16.01 -0.59 -18.16
C VAL A 141 -15.72 0.82 -18.69
N TYR A 142 -15.29 1.71 -17.81
CA TYR A 142 -14.93 3.09 -18.11
C TYR A 142 -13.41 3.20 -18.18
N THR A 143 -12.93 3.83 -19.24
CA THR A 143 -11.52 4.21 -19.31
C THR A 143 -11.28 5.41 -18.38
N ARG A 144 -10.02 5.64 -18.03
CA ARG A 144 -9.61 6.80 -17.23
C ARG A 144 -10.09 8.12 -17.86
N GLU A 145 -10.05 8.26 -19.19
CA GLU A 145 -10.50 9.47 -19.90
C GLU A 145 -12.00 9.69 -19.76
N LYS A 146 -12.79 8.62 -19.85
CA LYS A 146 -14.25 8.70 -19.63
C LYS A 146 -14.55 9.06 -18.17
N ALA A 147 -13.85 8.43 -17.23
CA ALA A 147 -13.94 8.76 -15.81
C ALA A 147 -13.54 10.21 -15.52
N GLN A 148 -12.52 10.74 -16.18
CA GLN A 148 -12.10 12.14 -16.08
C GLN A 148 -13.20 13.09 -16.56
N ALA A 149 -13.87 12.76 -17.67
CA ALA A 149 -14.99 13.56 -18.16
C ALA A 149 -16.17 13.56 -17.17
N ILE A 150 -16.44 12.41 -16.53
CA ILE A 150 -17.44 12.29 -15.46
C ILE A 150 -17.05 13.18 -14.26
N ALA A 151 -15.81 13.10 -13.81
CA ALA A 151 -15.30 13.92 -12.71
C ALA A 151 -15.42 15.42 -13.03
N ALA A 152 -14.96 15.86 -14.21
CA ALA A 152 -15.05 17.25 -14.62
C ALA A 152 -16.49 17.76 -14.69
N ALA A 153 -17.41 16.99 -15.27
CA ALA A 153 -18.83 17.35 -15.33
C ALA A 153 -19.47 17.42 -13.93
N PHE A 154 -19.06 16.51 -13.03
CA PHE A 154 -19.51 16.50 -11.66
C PHE A 154 -19.05 17.74 -10.89
N ILE A 155 -17.77 18.13 -11.01
CA ILE A 155 -17.25 19.35 -10.37
C ILE A 155 -17.92 20.58 -10.95
N GLN A 156 -18.07 20.67 -12.28
CA GLN A 156 -18.72 21.79 -12.96
C GLN A 156 -20.15 22.02 -12.46
N LYS A 157 -20.86 20.96 -12.03
CA LYS A 157 -22.20 21.06 -11.46
C LYS A 157 -22.19 21.63 -10.03
N LEU A 158 -21.23 21.24 -9.20
CA LEU A 158 -21.21 21.59 -7.77
C LEU A 158 -20.45 22.90 -7.48
N HIS A 159 -19.32 23.12 -8.15
CA HIS A 159 -18.37 24.20 -7.87
C HIS A 159 -17.83 24.83 -9.17
N PRO A 160 -18.69 25.41 -10.03
CA PRO A 160 -18.29 25.91 -11.35
C PRO A 160 -17.21 27.00 -11.30
N GLU A 161 -17.30 27.91 -10.33
CA GLU A 161 -16.35 29.02 -10.18
C GLU A 161 -14.97 28.53 -9.75
N ARG A 162 -14.92 27.76 -8.64
CA ARG A 162 -13.68 27.15 -8.14
C ARG A 162 -13.04 26.22 -9.16
N PHE A 163 -13.83 25.50 -9.96
CA PHE A 163 -13.30 24.65 -11.02
C PHE A 163 -12.54 25.43 -12.08
N GLY A 164 -13.04 26.62 -12.46
CA GLY A 164 -12.36 27.52 -13.40
C GLY A 164 -11.01 28.04 -12.90
N GLU A 165 -10.76 27.98 -11.59
CA GLU A 165 -9.48 28.34 -10.96
C GLU A 165 -8.52 27.15 -10.82
N THR A 166 -8.86 25.96 -11.31
CA THR A 166 -8.07 24.74 -11.08
C THR A 166 -7.50 24.13 -12.35
N ILE A 167 -6.41 23.38 -12.20
CA ILE A 167 -5.83 22.55 -13.26
C ILE A 167 -5.62 21.11 -12.78
N LEU A 168 -5.96 20.14 -13.63
CA LEU A 168 -5.77 18.72 -13.35
C LEU A 168 -4.28 18.40 -13.16
N GLN A 169 -3.94 17.77 -12.04
CA GLN A 169 -2.62 17.25 -11.72
C GLN A 169 -2.48 15.79 -12.17
N PRO A 170 -1.25 15.34 -12.49
CA PRO A 170 -0.93 13.92 -12.51
C PRO A 170 -1.22 13.33 -11.13
N GLY A 171 -1.85 12.16 -11.07
CA GLY A 171 -2.27 11.54 -9.81
C GLY A 171 -2.37 10.02 -9.93
N ARG A 172 -2.37 9.36 -8.76
CA ARG A 172 -2.36 7.90 -8.66
C ARG A 172 -3.73 7.26 -8.72
N ASP A 173 -3.88 6.34 -9.66
CA ASP A 173 -5.07 5.50 -9.78
C ASP A 173 -4.87 4.21 -9.00
N TYR A 174 -5.90 3.76 -8.29
CA TYR A 174 -5.89 2.42 -7.71
C TYR A 174 -6.41 1.44 -8.76
N ILE A 175 -5.48 0.68 -9.34
CA ILE A 175 -5.78 -0.36 -10.32
C ILE A 175 -5.45 -1.71 -9.66
N PRO A 176 -6.44 -2.43 -9.12
CA PRO A 176 -6.23 -3.80 -8.66
C PRO A 176 -5.83 -4.70 -9.84
N PRO A 177 -5.20 -5.86 -9.61
CA PRO A 177 -4.82 -6.77 -10.68
C PRO A 177 -6.00 -7.11 -11.61
N LEU A 178 -5.81 -6.83 -12.90
CA LEU A 178 -6.84 -6.97 -13.92
C LEU A 178 -6.86 -8.42 -14.42
N SER A 179 -7.58 -9.28 -13.71
CA SER A 179 -7.63 -10.72 -13.98
C SER A 179 -9.04 -11.20 -14.31
N PHE A 180 -9.19 -12.40 -14.89
CA PHE A 180 -10.52 -13.02 -15.08
C PHE A 180 -11.21 -13.42 -13.76
N LYS A 181 -10.50 -13.39 -12.63
CA LYS A 181 -11.05 -13.65 -11.30
C LYS A 181 -11.64 -12.36 -10.73
N GLU A 182 -12.49 -12.53 -9.73
CA GLU A 182 -13.03 -11.41 -8.95
C GLU A 182 -11.91 -10.51 -8.43
N ARG A 183 -12.09 -9.20 -8.60
CA ARG A 183 -11.21 -8.14 -8.11
C ARG A 183 -12.04 -7.04 -7.43
N GLY A 184 -11.35 -6.16 -6.72
CA GLY A 184 -11.93 -4.89 -6.27
C GLY A 184 -12.27 -3.97 -7.45
N ALA A 185 -13.04 -2.92 -7.18
CA ALA A 185 -13.31 -1.88 -8.17
C ALA A 185 -12.03 -1.15 -8.56
N VAL A 186 -11.91 -0.79 -9.85
CA VAL A 186 -10.89 0.18 -10.27
C VAL A 186 -11.33 1.56 -9.81
N GLU A 187 -10.42 2.34 -9.23
CA GLU A 187 -10.71 3.70 -8.79
C GLU A 187 -9.75 4.69 -9.47
N TYR A 188 -10.31 5.57 -10.29
CA TYR A 188 -9.58 6.65 -10.95
C TYR A 188 -9.65 7.91 -10.11
N ASN A 189 -8.50 8.45 -9.71
CA ASN A 189 -8.41 9.65 -8.88
C ASN A 189 -7.97 10.86 -9.71
N PHE A 190 -8.75 11.94 -9.60
CA PHE A 190 -8.50 13.20 -10.29
C PHE A 190 -8.32 14.31 -9.26
N ASN A 191 -7.10 14.85 -9.17
CA ASN A 191 -6.76 15.99 -8.33
C ASN A 191 -6.69 17.26 -9.20
N TYR A 192 -7.56 18.23 -8.94
CA TYR A 192 -7.57 19.53 -9.59
C TYR A 192 -7.04 20.57 -8.60
N ALA A 193 -5.80 20.99 -8.78
CA ALA A 193 -5.15 21.96 -7.90
C ALA A 193 -5.45 23.39 -8.35
N ARG A 194 -5.68 24.28 -7.38
CA ARG A 194 -6.00 25.69 -7.57
C ARG A 194 -4.80 26.45 -8.13
N VAL A 195 -5.05 27.45 -8.96
CA VAL A 195 -4.06 28.35 -9.55
C VAL A 195 -4.29 29.76 -9.03
N ILE A 196 -3.30 30.31 -8.34
CA ILE A 196 -3.30 31.67 -7.81
C ILE A 196 -2.33 32.50 -8.64
N GLU A 197 -2.83 33.47 -9.39
CA GLU A 197 -2.03 34.36 -10.25
C GLU A 197 -1.07 33.60 -11.19
N GLY A 198 -1.50 32.45 -11.71
CA GLY A 198 -0.71 31.59 -12.60
C GLY A 198 0.24 30.61 -11.91
N VAL A 199 0.31 30.62 -10.57
CA VAL A 199 1.11 29.69 -9.76
C VAL A 199 0.21 28.64 -9.11
N LEU A 200 0.60 27.37 -9.21
CA LEU A 200 -0.17 26.26 -8.66
C LEU A 200 -0.10 26.22 -7.13
N TYR A 201 -1.21 25.91 -6.47
CA TYR A 201 -1.30 25.63 -5.04
C TYR A 201 -1.83 24.20 -4.83
N PRO A 202 -0.96 23.17 -4.86
CA PRO A 202 -1.38 21.76 -4.88
C PRO A 202 -2.22 21.30 -3.68
N ASP A 203 -2.00 21.89 -2.51
CA ASP A 203 -2.72 21.54 -1.28
C ASP A 203 -4.13 22.17 -1.22
N ASN A 204 -4.49 22.99 -2.22
CA ASN A 204 -5.76 23.68 -2.31
C ASN A 204 -6.43 23.33 -3.64
N GLY A 205 -7.60 22.70 -3.61
CA GLY A 205 -8.21 22.20 -4.83
C GLY A 205 -9.35 21.23 -4.60
N ILE A 206 -9.61 20.43 -5.63
CA ILE A 206 -10.76 19.55 -5.72
C ILE A 206 -10.27 18.15 -6.08
N ASN A 207 -10.60 17.16 -5.26
CA ASN A 207 -10.27 15.77 -5.50
C ASN A 207 -11.55 14.99 -5.81
N VAL A 208 -11.52 14.16 -6.85
CA VAL A 208 -12.65 13.31 -7.24
C VAL A 208 -12.16 11.92 -7.55
N ALA A 209 -12.79 10.90 -6.95
CA ALA A 209 -12.58 9.51 -7.34
C ALA A 209 -13.81 8.97 -8.06
N VAL A 210 -13.58 8.32 -9.19
CA VAL A 210 -14.62 7.69 -10.02
C VAL A 210 -14.35 6.20 -10.10
N ASN A 211 -15.37 5.41 -9.82
CA ASN A 211 -15.33 3.97 -9.97
C ASN A 211 -15.28 3.63 -11.48
N GLY A 212 -14.22 2.96 -11.91
CA GLY A 212 -13.99 2.58 -13.31
C GLY A 212 -14.94 1.50 -13.82
N ASP A 213 -15.57 0.73 -12.94
CA ASP A 213 -16.51 -0.33 -13.31
C ASP A 213 -17.95 0.18 -13.45
N THR A 214 -18.34 1.17 -12.65
CA THR A 214 -19.71 1.70 -12.63
C THR A 214 -19.85 3.11 -13.22
N GLY A 215 -18.74 3.85 -13.32
CA GLY A 215 -18.75 5.26 -13.71
C GLY A 215 -19.29 6.19 -12.62
N GLU A 216 -19.56 5.69 -11.42
CA GLU A 216 -20.08 6.51 -10.33
C GLU A 216 -18.95 7.29 -9.63
N VAL A 217 -19.23 8.55 -9.28
CA VAL A 217 -18.39 9.29 -8.34
C VAL A 217 -18.57 8.65 -6.96
N ILE A 218 -17.47 8.18 -6.39
CA ILE A 218 -17.41 7.52 -5.07
C ILE A 218 -16.74 8.39 -4.02
N ARG A 219 -15.98 9.41 -4.45
CA ARG A 219 -15.36 10.37 -3.56
C ARG A 219 -15.30 11.75 -4.20
N PHE A 220 -15.55 12.77 -3.41
CA PHE A 220 -15.37 14.17 -3.73
C PHE A 220 -14.87 14.88 -2.47
N ASP A 221 -13.76 15.61 -2.56
CA ASP A 221 -13.25 16.45 -1.48
C ASP A 221 -12.89 17.82 -2.04
N LEU A 222 -13.49 18.86 -1.46
CA LEU A 222 -13.11 20.25 -1.64
C LEU A 222 -12.15 20.63 -0.52
N ASN A 223 -10.86 20.72 -0.85
CA ASN A 223 -9.84 21.22 0.05
C ASN A 223 -9.62 22.70 -0.28
N TRP A 224 -10.45 23.57 0.27
CA TRP A 224 -10.41 25.00 -0.04
C TRP A 224 -10.20 25.83 1.21
N GLY A 225 -9.32 26.81 1.10
CA GLY A 225 -8.92 27.69 2.19
C GLY A 225 -8.92 29.11 1.66
N GLU A 226 -9.56 30.02 2.39
CA GLU A 226 -9.70 31.43 2.00
C GLU A 226 -8.46 32.27 2.32
N THR A 227 -7.28 31.64 2.40
CA THR A 227 -6.02 32.30 2.79
C THR A 227 -5.73 33.48 1.87
N ARG A 228 -5.40 34.65 2.44
CA ARG A 228 -5.25 35.91 1.68
C ARG A 228 -3.80 36.38 1.53
N ASP A 229 -2.86 35.72 2.23
CA ASP A 229 -1.47 36.17 2.35
C ASP A 229 -0.51 35.35 1.49
N PHE A 230 -0.77 35.30 0.18
CA PHE A 230 0.16 34.71 -0.78
C PHE A 230 1.35 35.63 -1.01
N PRO A 231 2.59 35.11 -0.95
CA PRO A 231 3.75 35.83 -1.49
C PRO A 231 3.51 36.18 -2.96
N PRO A 232 4.11 37.27 -3.51
CA PRO A 232 3.99 37.58 -4.93
C PRO A 232 4.48 36.39 -5.79
N PRO A 233 3.86 36.12 -6.96
CA PRO A 233 4.23 35.01 -7.87
C PRO A 233 5.54 35.27 -8.64
N VAL A 234 6.49 35.98 -8.02
CA VAL A 234 7.76 36.39 -8.63
C VAL A 234 8.89 35.70 -7.88
N THR A 235 9.50 34.72 -8.54
CA THR A 235 10.68 34.01 -8.02
C THR A 235 11.90 34.92 -8.08
N LYS A 236 12.76 34.91 -7.05
CA LYS A 236 14.05 35.63 -7.08
C LYS A 236 15.19 34.78 -7.62
N ILE A 237 15.07 33.46 -7.52
CA ILE A 237 15.95 32.52 -8.22
C ILE A 237 15.21 31.92 -9.42
N SER A 238 15.94 31.62 -10.47
CA SER A 238 15.41 30.97 -11.68
C SER A 238 15.34 29.45 -11.52
N LEU A 239 14.52 28.78 -12.34
CA LEU A 239 14.45 27.31 -12.35
C LEU A 239 15.82 26.64 -12.59
N PRO A 240 16.68 27.10 -13.50
CA PRO A 240 18.05 26.57 -13.62
C PRO A 240 18.89 26.71 -12.34
N GLN A 241 18.76 27.84 -11.61
CA GLN A 241 19.43 28.01 -10.32
C GLN A 241 18.89 27.04 -9.27
N ALA A 242 17.56 26.85 -9.21
CA ALA A 242 16.94 25.86 -8.32
C ALA A 242 17.40 24.43 -8.63
N ARG A 243 17.54 24.08 -9.93
CA ARG A 243 18.11 22.78 -10.35
C ARG A 243 19.56 22.64 -9.89
N GLN A 244 20.36 23.69 -9.96
CA GLN A 244 21.74 23.64 -9.46
C GLN A 244 21.79 23.46 -7.93
N ILE A 245 20.90 24.12 -7.19
CA ILE A 245 20.75 23.92 -5.74
C ILE A 245 20.38 22.47 -5.45
N PHE A 246 19.41 21.90 -6.17
CA PHE A 246 19.07 20.48 -6.05
C PHE A 246 20.29 19.58 -6.30
N LEU A 247 21.02 19.80 -7.39
CA LEU A 247 22.20 19.00 -7.76
C LEU A 247 23.32 19.08 -6.71
N ASN A 248 23.48 20.24 -6.06
CA ASN A 248 24.55 20.48 -5.09
C ASN A 248 24.18 19.99 -3.67
N GLU A 249 22.94 20.23 -3.25
CA GLU A 249 22.52 20.11 -1.83
C GLU A 249 21.50 18.99 -1.59
N SER A 250 20.94 18.39 -2.64
CA SER A 250 19.91 17.35 -2.51
C SER A 250 19.97 16.26 -3.59
N ALA A 251 21.08 16.17 -4.33
CA ALA A 251 21.26 15.09 -5.29
C ALA A 251 21.22 13.75 -4.56
N PRO A 252 20.55 12.75 -5.15
CA PRO A 252 20.38 11.45 -4.52
C PRO A 252 21.74 10.81 -4.20
N GLU A 253 21.77 10.06 -3.11
CA GLU A 253 22.93 9.32 -2.63
C GLU A 253 22.77 7.84 -2.96
N LEU A 254 23.89 7.20 -3.30
CA LEU A 254 23.96 5.76 -3.48
C LEU A 254 23.86 5.09 -2.10
N ASN A 255 22.89 4.19 -1.97
CA ASN A 255 22.63 3.46 -0.74
C ASN A 255 22.37 1.99 -1.06
N TYR A 256 22.71 1.13 -0.10
CA TYR A 256 22.13 -0.20 -0.05
C TYR A 256 20.69 -0.14 0.45
N PHE A 257 19.84 -0.96 -0.14
CA PHE A 257 18.46 -1.14 0.25
C PHE A 257 18.11 -2.62 0.24
N ARG A 258 17.32 -3.05 1.22
CA ARG A 258 16.71 -4.37 1.22
C ARG A 258 15.19 -4.22 1.25
N PRO A 259 14.47 -4.77 0.25
CA PRO A 259 13.01 -4.87 0.29
C PRO A 259 12.51 -5.52 1.57
N TYR A 260 11.31 -5.13 2.01
CA TYR A 260 10.64 -5.81 3.09
C TYR A 260 10.34 -7.25 2.68
N ALA A 261 10.81 -8.20 3.49
CA ALA A 261 10.71 -9.63 3.20
C ALA A 261 10.19 -10.35 4.45
N PRO A 262 8.86 -10.54 4.57
CA PRO A 262 8.28 -11.13 5.74
C PRO A 262 8.67 -12.61 5.89
N TYR A 263 8.64 -13.12 7.11
CA TYR A 263 8.95 -14.51 7.47
C TYR A 263 10.35 -14.99 7.07
N GLY A 264 11.31 -14.07 6.98
CA GLY A 264 12.67 -14.41 6.55
C GLY A 264 12.76 -14.87 5.10
N MET A 265 11.81 -14.45 4.24
CA MET A 265 11.95 -14.64 2.80
C MET A 265 13.27 -14.04 2.31
N ASP A 266 13.92 -14.76 1.39
CA ASP A 266 15.15 -14.27 0.80
C ASP A 266 14.83 -13.04 -0.06
N ALA A 267 15.52 -11.94 0.23
CA ALA A 267 15.36 -10.69 -0.50
C ALA A 267 16.75 -10.09 -0.67
N PRO A 268 17.23 -9.98 -1.92
CA PRO A 268 18.57 -9.51 -2.18
C PRO A 268 18.69 -8.03 -1.80
N VAL A 269 19.89 -7.67 -1.34
CA VAL A 269 20.27 -6.26 -1.19
C VAL A 269 20.43 -5.66 -2.58
N LYS A 270 19.81 -4.50 -2.80
CA LYS A 270 19.90 -3.69 -4.03
C LYS A 270 20.75 -2.45 -3.78
N LEU A 271 21.41 -1.98 -4.83
CA LEU A 271 21.98 -0.64 -4.86
C LEU A 271 20.95 0.32 -5.46
N VAL A 272 20.68 1.42 -4.75
CA VAL A 272 19.67 2.40 -5.16
C VAL A 272 20.15 3.81 -4.92
N TYR A 273 19.67 4.75 -5.74
CA TYR A 273 19.79 6.18 -5.51
C TYR A 273 18.54 6.69 -4.77
N ARG A 274 18.74 7.29 -3.60
CA ARG A 274 17.68 7.88 -2.76
C ARG A 274 18.03 9.29 -2.38
N GLN A 275 17.03 10.13 -2.13
CA GLN A 275 17.32 11.45 -1.61
C GLN A 275 17.95 11.38 -0.21
N PRO A 276 18.85 12.32 0.13
CA PRO A 276 19.48 12.36 1.44
C PRO A 276 18.46 12.35 2.58
N GLU A 277 18.82 11.72 3.70
CA GLU A 277 18.00 11.64 4.92
C GLU A 277 16.63 10.95 4.71
N ASN A 278 16.47 10.15 3.64
CA ASN A 278 15.20 9.53 3.23
C ASN A 278 14.05 10.54 3.07
N ARG A 279 14.36 11.79 2.68
CA ARG A 279 13.34 12.80 2.41
C ARG A 279 12.49 12.37 1.21
N ARG A 280 11.17 12.55 1.32
CA ARG A 280 10.22 12.21 0.23
C ARG A 280 10.18 13.24 -0.89
N GLN A 281 10.52 14.50 -0.61
CA GLN A 281 10.41 15.61 -1.55
C GLN A 281 11.45 16.68 -1.23
N VAL A 282 12.01 17.34 -2.24
CA VAL A 282 12.81 18.56 -2.11
C VAL A 282 11.92 19.80 -2.24
N LEU A 283 12.07 20.72 -1.28
CA LEU A 283 11.46 22.03 -1.24
C LEU A 283 12.56 23.10 -1.17
N ILE A 284 12.63 23.95 -2.20
CA ILE A 284 13.56 25.09 -2.26
C ILE A 284 12.74 26.37 -2.26
N ASP A 285 12.99 27.25 -1.30
CA ASP A 285 12.36 28.57 -1.25
C ASP A 285 12.70 29.37 -2.51
N ALA A 286 11.69 29.77 -3.27
CA ALA A 286 11.91 30.41 -4.57
C ALA A 286 12.38 31.88 -4.47
N LEU A 287 12.40 32.44 -3.26
CA LEU A 287 12.85 33.81 -2.99
C LEU A 287 14.30 33.85 -2.47
N THR A 288 14.73 32.82 -1.75
CA THR A 288 16.02 32.79 -1.07
C THR A 288 16.96 31.70 -1.57
N GLY A 289 16.43 30.66 -2.21
CA GLY A 289 17.18 29.48 -2.63
C GLY A 289 17.52 28.52 -1.48
N LYS A 290 16.96 28.73 -0.28
CA LYS A 290 17.19 27.84 0.86
C LYS A 290 16.35 26.56 0.75
N LEU A 291 16.94 25.44 1.15
CA LEU A 291 16.22 24.18 1.39
C LEU A 291 15.31 24.30 2.62
N LEU A 292 14.02 23.98 2.47
CA LEU A 292 13.03 24.12 3.55
C LEU A 292 12.74 22.81 4.29
N ASN A 293 13.17 21.65 3.77
CA ASN A 293 12.88 20.34 4.35
C ASN A 293 13.47 20.09 5.75
N GLN A 294 14.51 20.83 6.13
CA GLN A 294 15.14 20.69 7.45
C GLN A 294 14.38 21.49 8.53
N ASP A 295 13.66 22.54 8.13
CA ASP A 295 13.08 23.53 9.02
C ASP A 295 11.55 23.48 9.08
N MET A 296 10.89 22.66 8.24
CA MET A 296 9.43 22.63 8.09
C MET A 296 8.88 21.21 8.08
N ASN A 297 7.76 20.96 8.77
CA ASN A 297 7.07 19.67 8.73
C ASN A 297 6.10 19.62 7.53
N TYR A 298 6.25 18.60 6.69
CA TYR A 298 5.25 18.21 5.70
C TYR A 298 4.53 16.95 6.21
N TYR A 299 3.27 17.10 6.60
CA TYR A 299 2.53 16.06 7.31
C TYR A 299 1.94 15.05 6.31
N TYR A 300 2.44 13.81 6.33
CA TYR A 300 1.78 12.66 5.70
C TYR A 300 1.52 11.62 6.79
N GLY A 301 0.25 11.51 7.20
CA GLY A 301 -0.19 10.55 8.21
C GLY A 301 -0.05 9.12 7.68
N TYR A 302 0.82 8.32 8.31
CA TYR A 302 0.82 6.87 8.16
C TYR A 302 -0.20 6.28 9.15
N GLY A 303 -1.23 5.62 8.62
CA GLY A 303 -2.18 4.83 9.40
C GLY A 303 -1.48 3.66 10.09
N GLY A 304 -1.63 3.59 11.40
CA GLY A 304 -1.15 2.50 12.25
C GLY A 304 -1.89 1.19 11.98
N GLY A 305 -1.12 0.10 12.05
CA GLY A 305 -1.55 -1.27 11.78
C GLY A 305 -2.59 -1.80 12.77
N GLY A 306 -3.41 -2.72 12.25
CA GLY A 306 -4.50 -3.37 12.95
C GLY A 306 -4.04 -4.31 14.06
N ASP A 307 -4.85 -4.32 15.11
CA ASP A 307 -4.76 -5.17 16.28
C ASP A 307 -5.14 -6.62 15.92
N ALA A 308 -4.26 -7.58 16.21
CA ALA A 308 -4.49 -8.98 15.95
C ALA A 308 -5.27 -9.60 17.13
N GLY A 309 -6.54 -9.93 16.89
CA GLY A 309 -7.42 -10.54 17.88
C GLY A 309 -6.89 -11.87 18.44
N ALA A 310 -7.12 -12.07 19.73
CA ALA A 310 -6.73 -13.27 20.48
C ALA A 310 -7.35 -14.54 19.89
N ALA A 311 -6.51 -15.53 19.58
CA ALA A 311 -6.94 -16.86 19.18
C ALA A 311 -7.38 -17.70 20.41
N PRO A 312 -8.40 -18.57 20.28
CA PRO A 312 -8.85 -19.42 21.38
C PRO A 312 -7.83 -20.52 21.70
N GLU A 313 -7.73 -20.83 22.99
CA GLU A 313 -6.85 -21.82 23.59
C GLU A 313 -7.33 -23.24 23.24
N TYR A 314 -6.60 -23.94 22.37
CA TYR A 314 -6.83 -25.37 22.09
C TYR A 314 -5.87 -26.22 22.91
N SER A 315 -6.41 -27.10 23.75
CA SER A 315 -5.65 -28.16 24.41
C SER A 315 -5.65 -29.41 23.53
N LEU A 316 -4.49 -29.73 22.95
CA LEU A 316 -4.29 -30.97 22.17
C LEU A 316 -3.74 -32.08 23.07
N LYS A 317 -4.35 -33.27 22.98
CA LYS A 317 -3.81 -34.51 23.54
C LYS A 317 -2.63 -34.96 22.70
N GLN A 318 -1.51 -35.28 23.36
CA GLN A 318 -0.31 -35.85 22.75
C GLN A 318 -0.64 -37.13 21.98
N GLN A 319 -0.37 -37.11 20.68
CA GLN A 319 -0.05 -38.30 19.88
C GLN A 319 1.36 -38.13 19.34
N ASP A 320 2.08 -39.23 19.19
CA ASP A 320 3.43 -39.26 18.60
C ASP A 320 3.36 -38.80 17.14
N VAL A 321 3.83 -37.59 16.87
CA VAL A 321 3.98 -37.02 15.52
C VAL A 321 5.44 -37.16 15.10
N GLN A 322 5.65 -37.73 13.92
CA GLN A 322 6.97 -37.78 13.30
C GLN A 322 7.29 -36.42 12.68
N LEU A 323 8.44 -35.85 13.07
CA LEU A 323 8.88 -34.54 12.60
C LEU A 323 9.21 -34.59 11.12
N ASN A 324 8.88 -33.54 10.39
CA ASN A 324 9.35 -33.34 9.03
C ASN A 324 10.80 -32.81 9.02
N PRO A 325 11.52 -32.89 7.89
CA PRO A 325 12.92 -32.45 7.84
C PRO A 325 13.17 -31.00 8.27
N ALA A 326 12.21 -30.08 8.07
CA ALA A 326 12.36 -28.70 8.51
C ALA A 326 12.19 -28.57 10.04
N GLU A 327 11.33 -29.37 10.65
CA GLU A 327 11.17 -29.43 12.11
C GLU A 327 12.38 -30.09 12.79
N GLU A 328 12.96 -31.14 12.19
CA GLU A 328 14.22 -31.74 12.65
C GLU A 328 15.37 -30.73 12.56
N MET A 329 15.45 -29.96 11.48
CA MET A 329 16.45 -28.91 11.29
C MET A 329 16.30 -27.78 12.32
N GLU A 330 15.08 -27.33 12.60
CA GLU A 330 14.80 -26.34 13.65
C GLU A 330 15.22 -26.84 15.04
N LEU A 331 15.00 -28.13 15.35
CA LEU A 331 15.48 -28.70 16.62
C LEU A 331 17.01 -28.67 16.73
N ASP A 332 17.72 -28.93 15.62
CA ASP A 332 19.17 -28.86 15.59
C ASP A 332 19.69 -27.41 15.69
N GLU A 333 19.02 -26.46 15.05
CA GLU A 333 19.31 -25.02 15.19
C GLU A 333 19.10 -24.53 16.63
N VAL A 334 17.99 -24.91 17.28
CA VAL A 334 17.67 -24.51 18.65
C VAL A 334 18.66 -25.06 19.68
N LYS A 335 19.22 -26.25 19.46
CA LYS A 335 20.26 -26.83 20.35
C LYS A 335 21.51 -25.96 20.45
N ASN A 336 21.80 -25.20 19.40
CA ASN A 336 22.98 -24.34 19.34
C ASN A 336 22.75 -22.94 19.93
N LEU A 337 21.52 -22.63 20.37
CA LEU A 337 21.20 -21.36 21.00
C LEU A 337 21.62 -21.32 22.47
N LEU A 338 21.94 -20.14 22.95
CA LEU A 338 22.04 -19.83 24.36
C LEU A 338 20.72 -20.19 25.06
N SER A 339 20.86 -20.94 26.15
CA SER A 339 19.79 -21.15 27.10
C SER A 339 19.30 -19.80 27.64
N ARG A 340 18.01 -19.73 27.98
CA ARG A 340 17.38 -18.59 28.67
C ARG A 340 18.26 -18.01 29.78
N ASP A 341 18.78 -18.84 30.67
CA ASP A 341 19.49 -18.36 31.87
C ASP A 341 20.84 -17.71 31.53
N LYS A 342 21.58 -18.26 30.55
CA LYS A 342 22.80 -17.62 30.01
C LYS A 342 22.50 -16.29 29.34
N ALA A 343 21.42 -16.22 28.54
CA ALA A 343 21.00 -14.97 27.89
C ALA A 343 20.54 -13.93 28.93
N LEU A 344 19.87 -14.36 30.00
CA LEU A 344 19.44 -13.50 31.11
C LEU A 344 20.64 -12.96 31.92
N GLU A 345 21.65 -13.80 32.18
CA GLU A 345 22.90 -13.38 32.82
C GLU A 345 23.60 -12.31 31.96
N LYS A 346 23.66 -12.53 30.64
CA LYS A 346 24.21 -11.57 29.69
C LYS A 346 23.45 -10.25 29.73
N ALA A 347 22.12 -10.28 29.68
CA ALA A 347 21.27 -9.08 29.80
C ALA A 347 21.58 -8.29 31.09
N ARG A 348 21.67 -8.98 32.24
CA ARG A 348 22.00 -8.36 33.54
C ARG A 348 23.41 -7.79 33.60
N SER A 349 24.36 -8.40 32.90
CA SER A 349 25.76 -7.95 32.88
C SER A 349 25.98 -6.72 32.00
N THR A 350 25.17 -6.57 30.94
CA THR A 350 25.32 -5.52 29.94
C THR A 350 24.48 -4.29 30.27
N VAL A 351 23.24 -4.48 30.74
CA VAL A 351 22.29 -3.41 31.05
C VAL A 351 22.09 -3.33 32.56
N GLY A 352 22.29 -2.16 33.15
CA GLY A 352 22.10 -1.94 34.58
C GLY A 352 20.62 -2.02 34.97
N ILE A 353 20.17 -3.18 35.47
CA ILE A 353 18.79 -3.38 35.87
C ILE A 353 18.55 -2.76 37.25
N PRO A 354 17.55 -1.86 37.41
CA PRO A 354 17.23 -1.30 38.72
C PRO A 354 16.83 -2.38 39.73
N ALA A 355 17.22 -2.20 41.00
CA ALA A 355 17.05 -3.22 42.03
C ALA A 355 15.57 -3.50 42.39
N ASP A 356 14.70 -2.54 42.16
CA ASP A 356 13.25 -2.58 42.38
C ASP A 356 12.46 -3.14 41.20
N TYR A 357 13.13 -3.51 40.10
CA TYR A 357 12.49 -4.06 38.91
C TYR A 357 12.38 -5.59 38.99
N THR A 358 11.19 -6.10 38.66
CA THR A 358 10.89 -7.54 38.67
C THR A 358 10.77 -8.07 37.24
N LEU A 359 11.37 -9.24 36.98
CA LEU A 359 11.28 -9.88 35.66
C LEU A 359 9.84 -10.40 35.45
N THR A 360 9.14 -9.87 34.46
CA THR A 360 7.75 -10.23 34.15
C THR A 360 7.64 -11.16 32.96
N SER A 361 8.60 -11.14 32.03
CA SER A 361 8.55 -11.99 30.84
C SER A 361 9.94 -12.44 30.36
N SER A 362 10.00 -13.61 29.73
CA SER A 362 11.16 -14.10 28.98
C SER A 362 10.63 -14.84 27.76
N ARG A 363 10.97 -14.38 26.55
CA ARG A 363 10.46 -14.94 25.29
C ARG A 363 11.63 -15.19 24.34
N LEU A 364 11.64 -16.34 23.68
CA LEU A 364 12.49 -16.58 22.51
C LEU A 364 11.65 -16.27 21.29
N GLU A 365 12.12 -15.35 20.46
CA GLU A 365 11.42 -14.90 19.26
C GLU A 365 12.35 -15.02 18.05
N GLN A 366 11.77 -15.36 16.91
CA GLN A 366 12.47 -15.32 15.63
C GLN A 366 12.25 -13.96 14.98
N ASP A 367 13.31 -13.38 14.43
CA ASP A 367 13.21 -12.13 13.67
C ASP A 367 12.30 -12.34 12.47
N TYR A 368 11.42 -11.36 12.26
CA TYR A 368 10.40 -11.45 11.23
C TYR A 368 10.98 -11.32 9.82
N MET A 369 12.12 -10.64 9.63
CA MET A 369 12.73 -10.39 8.32
C MET A 369 13.94 -11.26 8.02
N ILE A 370 14.59 -11.84 9.03
CA ILE A 370 15.82 -12.64 8.89
C ILE A 370 15.67 -13.95 9.66
N LYS A 371 15.46 -15.06 8.94
CA LYS A 371 15.17 -16.38 9.54
C LYS A 371 16.25 -16.86 10.53
N SER A 372 17.52 -16.56 10.25
CA SER A 372 18.65 -16.98 11.09
C SER A 372 18.79 -16.21 12.40
N VAL A 373 18.08 -15.08 12.56
CA VAL A 373 18.16 -14.27 13.78
C VAL A 373 17.08 -14.74 14.74
N LYS A 374 17.50 -15.31 15.87
CA LYS A 374 16.65 -15.64 17.01
C LYS A 374 17.11 -14.83 18.21
N THR A 375 16.18 -14.28 18.98
CA THR A 375 16.48 -13.37 20.09
C THR A 375 15.72 -13.73 21.35
N TRP A 376 16.38 -13.58 22.48
CA TRP A 376 15.76 -13.60 23.80
C TRP A 376 15.31 -12.20 24.18
N ASN A 377 14.01 -12.02 24.37
CA ASN A 377 13.38 -10.81 24.89
C ASN A 377 13.02 -10.97 26.36
N PHE A 378 13.58 -10.11 27.20
CA PHE A 378 13.31 -10.07 28.63
C PHE A 378 12.64 -8.75 29.00
N SER A 379 11.53 -8.83 29.74
CA SER A 379 10.81 -7.66 30.22
C SER A 379 10.86 -7.59 31.74
N TRP A 380 11.14 -6.41 32.26
CA TRP A 380 11.03 -6.08 33.67
C TRP A 380 10.08 -4.92 33.88
N GLN A 381 9.39 -4.95 35.02
CA GLN A 381 8.48 -3.89 35.46
C GLN A 381 8.93 -3.38 36.83
N ALA A 382 8.84 -2.07 37.05
CA ALA A 382 9.00 -1.47 38.37
C ALA A 382 8.04 -2.14 39.38
N GLY A 383 8.55 -2.48 40.56
CA GLY A 383 7.78 -3.16 41.60
C GLY A 383 6.65 -2.29 42.19
N ASP A 384 6.81 -0.97 42.16
CA ASP A 384 5.78 -0.01 42.55
C ASP A 384 4.97 0.46 41.33
N LYS A 385 3.67 0.14 41.34
CA LYS A 385 2.72 0.54 40.27
C LYS A 385 2.47 2.06 40.25
N SER A 386 2.81 2.80 41.30
CA SER A 386 2.56 4.24 41.41
C SER A 386 3.61 5.10 40.69
N VAL A 387 4.86 4.64 40.59
CA VAL A 387 5.94 5.34 39.86
C VAL A 387 5.90 4.99 38.38
N GLY A 388 5.57 3.75 38.01
CA GLY A 388 5.50 3.28 36.62
C GLY A 388 6.85 3.26 35.90
N GLY A 389 7.12 2.20 35.13
CA GLY A 389 8.37 2.09 34.39
C GLY A 389 8.66 0.65 33.99
N GLY A 390 9.34 0.47 32.87
CA GLY A 390 9.64 -0.83 32.33
C GLY A 390 10.97 -0.84 31.58
N LEU A 391 11.62 -2.00 31.61
CA LEU A 391 12.87 -2.26 30.92
C LEU A 391 12.67 -3.49 30.03
N ASN A 392 12.91 -3.35 28.74
CA ASN A 392 12.99 -4.47 27.82
C ASN A 392 14.43 -4.62 27.35
N VAL A 393 14.97 -5.84 27.36
CA VAL A 393 16.30 -6.17 26.85
C VAL A 393 16.22 -7.34 25.89
N THR A 394 16.84 -7.19 24.72
CA THR A 394 16.89 -8.17 23.65
C THR A 394 18.33 -8.65 23.45
N ILE A 395 18.54 -9.96 23.55
CA ILE A 395 19.84 -10.62 23.40
C ILE A 395 19.80 -11.57 22.21
N ASP A 396 20.82 -11.58 21.37
CA ASP A 396 21.00 -12.55 20.30
C ASP A 396 21.12 -13.96 20.90
N ALA A 397 20.26 -14.87 20.47
CA ALA A 397 20.20 -16.21 21.04
C ALA A 397 21.37 -17.10 20.57
N VAL A 398 22.13 -16.73 19.54
CA VAL A 398 23.26 -17.52 19.03
C VAL A 398 24.56 -17.10 19.72
N ASN A 399 24.88 -15.80 19.67
CA ASN A 399 26.19 -15.28 20.11
C ASN A 399 26.12 -14.51 21.44
N GLY A 400 24.92 -14.15 21.92
CA GLY A 400 24.74 -13.41 23.18
C GLY A 400 24.98 -11.90 23.07
N ASP A 401 25.05 -11.35 21.87
CA ASP A 401 25.19 -9.92 21.66
C ASP A 401 23.95 -9.17 22.19
N LEU A 402 24.17 -7.98 22.76
CA LEU A 402 23.07 -7.06 23.04
C LEU A 402 22.55 -6.53 21.71
N ILE A 403 21.29 -6.82 21.40
CA ILE A 403 20.60 -6.33 20.21
C ILE A 403 19.88 -5.03 20.51
N ALA A 404 19.09 -5.00 21.58
CA ALA A 404 18.35 -3.81 21.95
C ALA A 404 18.09 -3.74 23.44
N PHE A 405 17.89 -2.53 23.95
CA PHE A 405 17.13 -2.34 25.16
C PHE A 405 16.36 -1.03 25.11
N ASN A 406 15.25 -0.96 25.84
CA ASN A 406 14.51 0.27 26.05
C ASN A 406 14.10 0.34 27.52
N HIS A 407 14.52 1.41 28.19
CA HIS A 407 14.17 1.75 29.56
C HIS A 407 13.29 2.99 29.53
N TYR A 408 12.02 2.82 29.89
CA TYR A 408 11.10 3.92 30.09
C TYR A 408 10.77 4.05 31.57
N GLU A 409 10.79 5.27 32.08
CA GLU A 409 10.39 5.62 33.44
C GLU A 409 9.18 6.55 33.32
N ASN A 410 8.12 6.34 34.10
CA ASN A 410 6.93 7.18 34.06
C ASN A 410 7.11 8.39 34.99
N ILE A 411 8.07 9.24 34.63
CA ILE A 411 8.59 10.31 35.49
C ILE A 411 8.10 11.70 35.08
N TYR A 412 6.79 11.84 34.84
CA TYR A 412 6.17 13.11 34.41
C TYR A 412 6.51 14.28 35.37
N ASP A 413 6.68 14.00 36.67
CA ASP A 413 7.05 15.00 37.67
C ASP A 413 8.56 15.28 37.78
N GLU A 414 9.45 14.39 37.35
CA GLU A 414 10.91 14.65 37.38
C GLU A 414 11.35 15.53 36.21
N TYR A 415 10.64 15.49 35.08
CA TYR A 415 10.87 16.40 33.96
C TYR A 415 10.65 17.89 34.34
N LYS A 416 9.90 18.19 35.41
CA LYS A 416 9.63 19.57 35.89
C LYS A 416 10.86 20.35 36.29
N ASN A 417 11.91 19.67 36.72
CA ASN A 417 13.11 20.30 37.26
C ASN A 417 14.39 19.77 36.59
N GLN A 418 14.28 19.22 35.38
CA GLN A 418 15.41 18.58 34.70
C GLN A 418 16.35 19.63 34.08
N GLU A 419 17.55 19.78 34.64
CA GLU A 419 18.63 20.56 34.02
C GLU A 419 19.44 19.70 33.04
N VAL A 420 19.80 20.25 31.88
CA VAL A 420 20.72 19.63 30.91
C VAL A 420 22.14 19.63 31.51
N LYS A 421 22.66 18.45 31.84
CA LYS A 421 24.01 18.27 32.40
C LYS A 421 25.01 17.71 31.40
N TYR A 422 24.52 17.05 30.36
CA TYR A 422 25.31 16.44 29.29
C TYR A 422 24.88 17.09 27.98
N GLY A 423 25.82 17.71 27.26
CA GLY A 423 25.56 18.27 25.95
C GLY A 423 25.61 17.20 24.85
N GLU A 424 25.44 17.64 23.60
CA GLU A 424 25.49 16.77 22.41
C GLU A 424 26.79 15.98 22.31
N GLU A 425 27.94 16.65 22.51
CA GLU A 425 29.26 16.01 22.40
C GLU A 425 29.56 15.04 23.55
N GLU A 426 29.06 15.29 24.75
CA GLU A 426 29.14 14.32 25.85
C GLU A 426 28.24 13.12 25.59
N ALA A 427 26.99 13.35 25.15
CA ALA A 427 26.05 12.30 24.80
C ALA A 427 26.58 11.40 23.69
N ARG A 428 27.18 12.00 22.65
CA ARG A 428 27.89 11.30 21.58
C ARG A 428 28.98 10.40 22.13
N ARG A 429 29.88 10.94 22.95
CA ARG A 429 30.98 10.16 23.55
C ARG A 429 30.46 8.97 24.37
N ILE A 430 29.41 9.18 25.18
CA ILE A 430 28.76 8.12 25.95
C ILE A 430 28.22 7.02 25.03
N ALA A 431 27.54 7.38 23.94
CA ALA A 431 27.01 6.42 22.97
C ALA A 431 28.13 5.65 22.26
N GLU A 432 29.18 6.34 21.79
CA GLU A 432 30.31 5.71 21.10
C GLU A 432 31.07 4.74 22.01
N ASP A 433 31.34 5.13 23.26
CA ASP A 433 32.02 4.26 24.24
C ASP A 433 31.18 3.02 24.54
N PHE A 434 29.86 3.16 24.64
CA PHE A 434 28.95 2.03 24.80
C PHE A 434 28.96 1.10 23.60
N ILE A 435 28.93 1.64 22.36
CA ILE A 435 29.00 0.82 21.14
C ILE A 435 30.35 0.12 21.06
N LYS A 436 31.48 0.82 21.24
CA LYS A 436 32.84 0.23 21.18
C LYS A 436 33.03 -0.88 22.21
N LYS A 437 32.48 -0.73 23.42
CA LYS A 437 32.53 -1.74 24.47
C LYS A 437 31.73 -3.00 24.13
N ASN A 438 30.54 -2.83 23.58
CA ASN A 438 29.61 -3.95 23.36
C ASN A 438 29.72 -4.57 21.96
N GLN A 439 30.19 -3.80 20.97
CA GLN A 439 30.22 -4.14 19.55
C GLN A 439 31.54 -3.73 18.86
N PRO A 440 32.72 -4.09 19.41
CA PRO A 440 34.01 -3.60 18.93
C PRO A 440 34.28 -3.92 17.46
N ASN A 441 33.84 -5.08 16.97
CA ASN A 441 34.08 -5.53 15.59
C ASN A 441 33.23 -4.80 14.54
N ARG A 442 32.17 -4.10 14.97
CA ARG A 442 31.21 -3.41 14.09
C ARG A 442 31.43 -1.89 14.07
N TRP A 443 32.19 -1.35 15.03
CA TRP A 443 32.43 0.09 15.17
C TRP A 443 33.13 0.71 13.97
N GLU A 444 34.16 0.06 13.42
CA GLU A 444 34.89 0.56 12.24
C GLU A 444 34.06 0.49 10.94
N GLN A 445 32.87 -0.09 10.99
CA GLN A 445 31.96 -0.25 9.85
C GLN A 445 30.77 0.70 9.91
N VAL A 446 30.79 1.73 10.77
CA VAL A 446 29.68 2.68 10.87
C VAL A 446 30.15 4.14 10.78
N LEU A 447 29.27 4.99 10.27
CA LEU A 447 29.40 6.45 10.30
C LEU A 447 28.32 7.06 11.20
N LEU A 448 28.62 8.19 11.85
CA LEU A 448 27.60 8.99 12.53
C LEU A 448 26.68 9.64 11.49
N GLU A 449 25.42 9.23 11.47
CA GLU A 449 24.41 9.72 10.53
C GLU A 449 23.72 10.97 11.07
N SER A 450 23.28 10.92 12.32
CA SER A 450 22.59 12.04 12.95
C SER A 450 22.74 12.05 14.46
N LEU A 451 22.69 13.25 15.02
CA LEU A 451 22.60 13.54 16.45
C LEU A 451 21.56 14.63 16.61
N GLN A 452 20.47 14.34 17.32
CA GLN A 452 19.33 15.26 17.43
C GLN A 452 18.87 15.37 18.89
N PRO A 453 18.66 16.58 19.43
CA PRO A 453 18.02 16.76 20.72
C PRO A 453 16.55 16.30 20.65
N VAL A 454 16.13 15.55 21.67
CA VAL A 454 14.76 15.10 21.86
C VAL A 454 14.11 15.99 22.91
N PRO A 455 13.02 16.73 22.58
CA PRO A 455 12.35 17.57 23.56
C PRO A 455 11.69 16.71 24.66
N GLY A 456 11.74 17.19 25.90
CA GLY A 456 10.96 16.64 27.01
C GLY A 456 9.47 17.02 26.96
N PRO A 457 8.65 16.51 27.89
CA PRO A 457 7.25 16.91 27.99
C PRO A 457 7.12 18.39 28.32
N VAL A 458 6.17 19.07 27.69
CA VAL A 458 5.79 20.44 28.06
C VAL A 458 4.82 20.37 29.23
N LEU A 459 5.19 21.05 30.31
CA LEU A 459 4.49 20.95 31.60
C LEU A 459 3.50 22.09 31.81
N THR A 460 3.72 23.22 31.14
CA THR A 460 2.79 24.33 31.04
C THR A 460 2.78 24.89 29.61
N PRO A 461 1.65 25.41 29.10
CA PRO A 461 1.57 25.93 27.72
C PRO A 461 2.53 27.07 27.37
N LEU A 462 3.23 27.66 28.35
CA LEU A 462 4.08 28.85 28.21
C LEU A 462 5.58 28.54 28.33
N GLU A 463 5.98 27.29 28.59
CA GLU A 463 7.38 26.90 28.78
C GLU A 463 7.93 26.17 27.55
N GLU A 464 9.18 26.50 27.17
CA GLU A 464 9.88 25.75 26.13
C GLU A 464 10.31 24.37 26.67
N PRO A 465 10.11 23.28 25.91
CA PRO A 465 10.52 21.96 26.35
C PRO A 465 12.04 21.90 26.48
N VAL A 466 12.51 21.54 27.68
CA VAL A 466 13.93 21.26 27.90
C VAL A 466 14.30 19.96 27.17
N THR A 467 15.47 19.92 26.54
CA THR A 467 16.01 18.68 25.93
C THR A 467 16.04 17.58 26.98
N SER A 468 15.28 16.50 26.76
CA SER A 468 15.22 15.35 27.67
C SER A 468 16.32 14.33 27.39
N SER A 469 16.70 14.20 26.12
CA SER A 469 17.66 13.22 25.64
C SER A 469 18.23 13.60 24.27
N TYR A 470 19.25 12.88 23.81
CA TYR A 470 19.83 12.99 22.49
C TYR A 470 19.68 11.66 21.75
N ALA A 471 18.98 11.69 20.62
CA ALA A 471 18.83 10.56 19.71
C ALA A 471 19.99 10.57 18.71
N ILE A 472 20.78 9.49 18.70
CA ILE A 472 22.01 9.36 17.93
C ILE A 472 21.89 8.14 17.03
N ARG A 473 22.16 8.32 15.73
CA ARG A 473 22.08 7.27 14.71
C ARG A 473 23.43 7.07 14.06
N TYR A 474 23.84 5.80 13.96
CA TYR A 474 25.02 5.38 13.22
C TYR A 474 24.60 4.44 12.09
N THR A 475 25.04 4.71 10.88
CA THR A 475 24.70 3.92 9.68
C THR A 475 25.88 3.04 9.28
N ARG A 476 25.62 1.77 8.94
CA ARG A 476 26.64 0.85 8.44
C ARG A 476 27.14 1.28 7.07
N ILE A 477 28.45 1.18 6.86
CA ILE A 477 29.11 1.33 5.57
C ILE A 477 29.64 -0.05 5.14
N VAL A 478 29.38 -0.40 3.89
CA VAL A 478 29.99 -1.56 3.22
C VAL A 478 30.47 -1.09 1.86
N LYS A 479 31.72 -1.38 1.47
CA LYS A 479 32.32 -0.93 0.20
C LYS A 479 32.11 0.59 -0.07
N ASP A 480 32.29 1.42 0.96
CA ASP A 480 32.06 2.88 0.92
C ASP A 480 30.62 3.33 0.59
N VAL A 481 29.64 2.41 0.62
CA VAL A 481 28.22 2.69 0.43
C VAL A 481 27.46 2.54 1.75
N LYS A 482 26.60 3.51 2.06
CA LYS A 482 25.76 3.51 3.26
C LYS A 482 24.67 2.45 3.15
N PHE A 483 24.32 1.84 4.28
CA PHE A 483 23.13 1.00 4.42
C PHE A 483 22.22 1.55 5.55
N PRO A 484 21.37 2.55 5.27
CA PRO A 484 20.63 3.28 6.31
C PRO A 484 19.74 2.43 7.23
N ASP A 485 19.30 1.26 6.80
CA ASP A 485 18.48 0.35 7.60
C ASP A 485 19.31 -0.56 8.54
N ASN A 486 20.64 -0.46 8.46
CA ASN A 486 21.60 -1.26 9.22
C ASN A 486 22.56 -0.35 9.98
N GLY A 487 22.74 -0.59 11.29
CA GLY A 487 23.59 0.22 12.15
C GLY A 487 23.08 0.29 13.59
N PHE A 488 23.32 1.41 14.25
CA PHE A 488 22.99 1.64 15.65
C PHE A 488 22.07 2.84 15.84
N TYR A 489 21.20 2.75 16.83
CA TYR A 489 20.42 3.85 17.37
C TYR A 489 20.62 3.87 18.89
N VAL A 490 20.96 5.04 19.44
CA VAL A 490 21.20 5.23 20.87
C VAL A 490 20.49 6.49 21.34
N ASN A 491 19.77 6.41 22.46
CA ASN A 491 19.21 7.57 23.13
C ASN A 491 19.90 7.80 24.47
N VAL A 492 20.42 9.01 24.69
CA VAL A 492 21.15 9.37 25.91
C VAL A 492 20.42 10.48 26.66
N ASN A 493 20.04 10.23 27.91
CA ASN A 493 19.35 11.22 28.75
C ASN A 493 20.26 12.41 29.04
N SER A 494 19.75 13.62 28.80
CA SER A 494 20.51 14.88 28.87
C SER A 494 20.90 15.28 30.30
N ALA A 495 20.19 14.79 31.33
CA ALA A 495 20.43 15.15 32.72
C ALA A 495 21.27 14.12 33.48
N THR A 496 21.19 12.85 33.09
CA THR A 496 21.83 11.74 33.82
C THR A 496 22.98 11.11 33.04
N GLY A 497 23.06 11.34 31.72
CA GLY A 497 24.01 10.67 30.84
C GLY A 497 23.73 9.17 30.68
N LYS A 498 22.62 8.66 31.23
CA LYS A 498 22.23 7.25 31.07
C LYS A 498 21.72 7.01 29.65
N ILE A 499 22.12 5.89 29.06
CA ILE A 499 21.52 5.40 27.82
C ILE A 499 20.15 4.81 28.19
N THR A 500 19.08 5.39 27.64
CA THR A 500 17.71 4.95 27.89
C THR A 500 17.22 4.01 26.79
N SER A 501 17.78 4.11 25.59
CA SER A 501 17.46 3.20 24.49
C SER A 501 18.71 2.89 23.69
N TYR A 502 18.85 1.64 23.29
CA TYR A 502 19.85 1.15 22.36
C TYR A 502 19.18 0.17 21.42
N ARG A 503 19.48 0.27 20.13
CA ARG A 503 19.07 -0.72 19.14
C ARG A 503 20.20 -0.90 18.13
N MET A 504 20.56 -2.15 17.88
CA MET A 504 21.41 -2.59 16.78
C MET A 504 20.54 -3.31 15.77
N ASN A 505 20.49 -2.77 14.55
CA ASN A 505 19.99 -3.51 13.40
C ASN A 505 21.22 -3.95 12.61
N TRP A 506 21.55 -5.24 12.65
CA TRP A 506 22.72 -5.75 11.93
C TRP A 506 22.35 -7.02 11.20
N TRP A 507 22.52 -7.03 9.88
CA TRP A 507 22.18 -8.16 9.04
C TRP A 507 23.44 -8.69 8.37
N ASP A 508 23.65 -9.99 8.48
CA ASP A 508 24.72 -10.65 7.76
C ASP A 508 24.21 -11.02 6.36
N LEU A 509 24.59 -10.23 5.37
CA LEU A 509 24.03 -10.24 4.02
C LEU A 509 25.14 -10.22 2.98
N VAL A 510 24.80 -10.69 1.77
CA VAL A 510 25.63 -10.53 0.59
C VAL A 510 25.32 -9.18 -0.05
N PHE A 511 26.36 -8.37 -0.25
CA PHE A 511 26.24 -7.01 -0.80
C PHE A 511 26.70 -6.98 -2.26
N PRO A 512 25.88 -6.47 -3.20
CA PRO A 512 26.31 -6.29 -4.58
C PRO A 512 27.46 -5.28 -4.68
N ASP A 513 28.26 -5.41 -5.73
CA ASP A 513 29.37 -4.50 -6.02
C ASP A 513 28.85 -3.16 -6.60
N PRO A 514 29.31 -2.01 -6.12
CA PRO A 514 28.96 -0.72 -6.72
C PRO A 514 29.65 -0.46 -8.07
N GLU A 515 30.56 -1.31 -8.54
CA GLU A 515 31.13 -1.18 -9.89
C GLU A 515 30.04 -1.24 -10.98
N GLY A 516 29.99 -0.23 -11.86
CA GLY A 516 29.04 -0.17 -12.98
C GLY A 516 27.73 0.57 -12.69
N VAL A 517 27.54 1.11 -11.48
CA VAL A 517 26.40 2.02 -11.20
C VAL A 517 26.51 3.31 -12.01
N ILE A 518 25.37 3.91 -12.36
CA ILE A 518 25.33 5.21 -13.04
C ILE A 518 25.95 6.30 -12.17
N SER A 519 26.43 7.40 -12.77
CA SER A 519 26.99 8.48 -11.98
C SER A 519 25.93 9.15 -11.09
N ARG A 520 26.35 9.74 -9.96
CA ARG A 520 25.45 10.53 -9.09
C ARG A 520 24.75 11.67 -9.85
N GLU A 521 25.46 12.32 -10.77
CA GLU A 521 24.90 13.38 -11.61
C GLU A 521 23.84 12.84 -12.58
N GLU A 522 24.10 11.70 -13.22
CA GLU A 522 23.12 11.04 -14.08
C GLU A 522 21.86 10.64 -13.27
N ALA A 523 22.05 10.05 -12.09
CA ALA A 523 20.95 9.71 -11.19
C ALA A 523 20.13 10.95 -10.79
N ALA A 524 20.80 12.06 -10.49
CA ALA A 524 20.13 13.32 -10.15
C ALA A 524 19.33 13.89 -11.33
N ASN A 525 19.89 13.82 -12.54
CA ASN A 525 19.21 14.23 -13.77
C ASN A 525 17.99 13.34 -14.08
N LYS A 526 18.10 12.02 -13.88
CA LYS A 526 16.97 11.09 -13.96
C LYS A 526 15.90 11.42 -12.92
N TYR A 527 16.29 11.68 -11.66
CA TYR A 527 15.35 12.13 -10.62
C TYR A 527 14.58 13.38 -11.04
N LEU A 528 15.26 14.38 -11.61
CA LEU A 528 14.62 15.62 -12.08
C LEU A 528 13.82 15.46 -13.38
N LYS A 529 14.03 14.37 -14.13
CA LYS A 529 13.21 14.02 -15.29
C LYS A 529 11.89 13.41 -14.83
N GLU A 530 11.96 12.48 -13.89
CA GLU A 530 10.79 11.75 -13.36
C GLU A 530 9.97 12.63 -12.40
N ALA A 531 10.64 13.41 -11.56
CA ALA A 531 10.06 14.36 -10.62
C ALA A 531 10.61 15.78 -10.83
N PRO A 532 10.15 16.50 -11.88
CA PRO A 532 10.66 17.82 -12.21
C PRO A 532 10.33 18.85 -11.12
N LEU A 533 11.26 19.79 -10.91
CA LEU A 533 11.01 20.96 -10.07
C LEU A 533 9.97 21.87 -10.75
N LYS A 534 8.89 22.16 -10.04
CA LYS A 534 7.87 23.14 -10.44
C LYS A 534 7.77 24.24 -9.39
N VAL A 535 7.44 25.44 -9.84
CA VAL A 535 7.06 26.51 -8.93
C VAL A 535 5.65 26.26 -8.42
N GLY A 536 5.42 26.45 -7.13
CA GLY A 536 4.10 26.37 -6.52
C GLY A 536 4.05 27.04 -5.16
N TYR A 537 2.83 27.29 -4.70
CA TYR A 537 2.56 27.62 -3.32
C TYR A 537 2.40 26.35 -2.51
N LEU A 538 3.04 26.27 -1.35
CA LEU A 538 2.78 25.24 -0.35
C LEU A 538 2.54 25.91 1.00
N ARG A 539 1.58 25.37 1.76
CA ARG A 539 1.36 25.78 3.15
C ARG A 539 2.29 24.96 4.03
N LEU A 540 3.32 25.60 4.55
CA LEU A 540 4.34 24.93 5.36
C LEU A 540 4.20 25.33 6.82
N TRP A 541 4.34 24.34 7.69
CA TRP A 541 4.36 24.52 9.13
C TRP A 541 5.81 24.61 9.60
N PRO A 542 6.18 25.62 10.41
CA PRO A 542 7.46 25.61 11.09
C PRO A 542 7.65 24.27 11.80
N ARG A 543 8.85 23.69 11.69
CA ARG A 543 9.26 22.53 12.49
C ARG A 543 9.57 23.01 13.91
N GLU A 544 8.62 23.70 14.54
CA GLU A 544 8.68 23.90 16.00
C GLU A 544 8.18 22.61 16.66
N GLY A 545 8.85 22.24 17.76
CA GLY A 545 8.64 20.99 18.46
C GLY A 545 7.16 20.79 18.80
N TYR A 546 6.74 19.52 18.71
CA TYR A 546 5.43 18.88 18.91
C TYR A 546 4.47 19.42 20.02
N TRP A 547 4.83 20.48 20.73
CA TRP A 547 4.26 20.89 22.00
C TRP A 547 3.92 22.38 22.12
N LYS A 548 4.31 23.25 21.17
CA LYS A 548 3.75 24.61 21.11
C LYS A 548 2.34 24.51 20.52
N GLN A 549 1.36 25.10 21.20
CA GLN A 549 0.11 25.43 20.51
C GLN A 549 0.45 26.34 19.31
N PRO A 550 -0.22 26.16 18.16
CA PRO A 550 0.13 26.83 16.92
C PRO A 550 -0.30 28.31 16.96
N ASP A 551 0.37 29.13 17.78
CA ASP A 551 0.26 30.58 17.68
C ASP A 551 1.01 31.08 16.43
N GLN A 552 1.85 30.23 15.82
CA GLN A 552 2.40 30.46 14.48
C GLN A 552 1.52 29.80 13.43
N GLU A 553 0.71 30.63 12.77
CA GLU A 553 -0.04 30.22 11.60
C GLU A 553 0.89 29.66 10.52
N ALA A 554 0.52 28.52 9.93
CA ALA A 554 1.20 27.99 8.77
C ALA A 554 1.20 29.00 7.63
N LYS A 555 2.38 29.30 7.11
CA LYS A 555 2.57 30.32 6.09
C LYS A 555 2.57 29.71 4.71
N ILE A 556 2.10 30.49 3.75
CA ILE A 556 2.22 30.13 2.34
C ILE A 556 3.61 30.51 1.86
N HIS A 557 4.34 29.54 1.34
CA HIS A 557 5.65 29.74 0.73
C HIS A 557 5.56 29.56 -0.78
N LEU A 558 6.22 30.46 -1.53
CA LEU A 558 6.51 30.23 -2.95
C LEU A 558 7.76 29.36 -3.04
N VAL A 559 7.62 28.14 -3.53
CA VAL A 559 8.69 27.14 -3.55
C VAL A 559 8.90 26.56 -4.95
N TYR A 560 10.12 26.11 -5.20
CA TYR A 560 10.36 25.04 -6.15
C TYR A 560 10.21 23.70 -5.41
N TYR A 561 9.23 22.89 -5.82
CA TYR A 561 8.99 21.57 -5.27
C TYR A 561 9.08 20.52 -6.36
N GLN A 562 9.45 19.29 -6.00
CA GLN A 562 9.39 18.17 -6.93
C GLN A 562 7.94 17.75 -7.14
N ALA A 563 7.43 17.97 -8.35
CA ALA A 563 6.16 17.40 -8.77
C ALA A 563 6.32 15.92 -9.09
N ASN A 564 5.23 15.14 -9.08
CA ASN A 564 5.22 13.73 -9.46
C ASN A 564 6.10 12.81 -8.56
N LEU A 565 5.74 12.66 -7.29
CA LEU A 565 6.42 11.79 -6.32
C LEU A 565 6.01 10.32 -6.45
N ASN A 566 5.88 9.85 -7.69
CA ASN A 566 5.37 8.52 -7.96
C ASN A 566 6.38 7.39 -7.70
N PHE A 567 7.60 7.72 -7.31
CA PHE A 567 8.67 6.78 -6.96
C PHE A 567 9.43 7.27 -5.73
N GLU A 568 10.13 6.37 -5.05
CA GLU A 568 10.89 6.67 -3.82
C GLU A 568 12.41 6.58 -4.02
N MET A 569 12.86 5.84 -5.03
CA MET A 569 14.27 5.61 -5.33
C MET A 569 14.49 5.28 -6.80
N LEU A 570 15.74 5.31 -7.26
CA LEU A 570 16.13 4.79 -8.58
C LEU A 570 17.01 3.56 -8.42
N ASP A 571 16.86 2.57 -9.29
CA ASP A 571 17.83 1.48 -9.42
C ASP A 571 19.21 2.06 -9.80
N ALA A 572 20.28 1.64 -9.12
CA ALA A 572 21.58 2.27 -9.30
C ALA A 572 22.30 1.91 -10.62
N PHE A 573 21.92 0.83 -11.28
CA PHE A 573 22.56 0.41 -12.55
C PHE A 573 21.81 0.94 -13.76
N THR A 574 20.48 0.93 -13.69
CA THR A 574 19.61 1.28 -14.82
C THR A 574 19.05 2.70 -14.71
N GLY A 575 18.91 3.22 -13.49
CA GLY A 575 18.20 4.45 -13.20
C GLY A 575 16.68 4.34 -13.32
N GLN A 576 16.13 3.12 -13.34
CA GLN A 576 14.68 2.91 -13.37
C GLN A 576 14.03 3.38 -12.06
N PRO A 577 12.87 4.06 -12.11
CA PRO A 577 12.12 4.44 -10.91
C PRO A 577 11.62 3.22 -10.13
N LEU A 578 11.82 3.22 -8.81
CA LEU A 578 11.37 2.17 -7.91
C LEU A 578 10.48 2.75 -6.79
N ASN A 579 9.46 1.99 -6.38
CA ASN A 579 8.61 2.29 -5.22
C ASN A 579 9.33 1.95 -3.90
N GLY A 580 8.71 2.25 -2.75
CA GLY A 580 9.26 1.98 -1.41
C GLY A 580 9.60 0.51 -1.13
N GLU A 581 9.05 -0.43 -1.90
CA GLU A 581 9.33 -1.86 -1.80
C GLU A 581 10.46 -2.32 -2.76
N GLY A 582 11.04 -1.40 -3.54
CA GLY A 582 12.08 -1.70 -4.54
C GLY A 582 11.54 -2.27 -5.85
N GLY A 583 10.25 -2.08 -6.10
CA GLY A 583 9.57 -2.48 -7.31
C GLY A 583 9.52 -1.40 -8.36
N VAL A 584 9.65 -1.75 -9.65
CA VAL A 584 9.62 -0.77 -10.74
C VAL A 584 8.29 -0.01 -10.76
N VAL A 585 8.38 1.32 -10.83
CA VAL A 585 7.22 2.19 -11.04
C VAL A 585 7.07 2.44 -12.53
N HIS A 586 5.90 2.13 -13.04
CA HIS A 586 5.51 2.53 -14.39
C HIS A 586 4.88 3.93 -14.31
N PRO A 587 5.30 4.88 -15.15
CA PRO A 587 4.77 6.23 -15.13
C PRO A 587 3.26 6.22 -15.43
N GLU A 588 2.46 6.73 -14.48
CA GLU A 588 1.01 6.82 -14.63
C GLU A 588 0.63 7.81 -15.72
N GLY A 589 -0.28 7.40 -16.60
CA GLY A 589 -0.80 8.26 -17.65
C GLY A 589 0.19 8.61 -18.76
N ALA A 590 1.42 8.10 -18.72
CA ALA A 590 2.21 7.99 -19.93
C ALA A 590 1.48 6.98 -20.81
N LYS A 591 0.78 7.46 -21.84
CA LYS A 591 0.47 6.61 -22.99
C LYS A 591 1.82 6.03 -23.40
N ALA A 592 2.01 4.73 -23.20
CA ALA A 592 3.17 4.07 -23.78
C ALA A 592 3.00 4.19 -25.29
N GLU A 593 3.67 5.17 -25.88
CA GLU A 593 3.62 5.43 -27.31
C GLU A 593 4.70 4.56 -27.94
N PHE A 594 4.26 3.48 -28.58
CA PHE A 594 5.13 2.60 -29.34
C PHE A 594 5.28 3.15 -30.75
N SER A 595 6.49 3.55 -31.10
CA SER A 595 6.79 4.18 -32.40
C SER A 595 6.44 3.31 -33.62
N ASP A 596 6.35 2.00 -33.43
CA ASP A 596 6.01 0.99 -34.45
C ASP A 596 4.52 0.58 -34.44
N MET A 597 3.68 1.23 -33.64
CA MET A 597 2.24 0.93 -33.58
C MET A 597 1.36 1.95 -34.33
N GLU A 598 1.96 2.97 -34.94
CA GLU A 598 1.19 3.97 -35.71
C GLU A 598 0.49 3.31 -36.92
N GLY A 599 -0.84 3.40 -36.96
CA GLY A 599 -1.66 2.78 -38.02
C GLY A 599 -1.84 1.25 -37.91
N HIS A 600 -1.19 0.60 -36.94
CA HIS A 600 -1.31 -0.84 -36.75
C HIS A 600 -2.68 -1.23 -36.14
N PRO A 601 -3.38 -2.27 -36.62
CA PRO A 601 -4.72 -2.63 -36.14
C PRO A 601 -4.78 -2.98 -34.64
N ALA A 602 -3.73 -3.62 -34.12
CA ALA A 602 -3.64 -3.97 -32.70
C ALA A 602 -3.27 -2.79 -31.76
N ARG A 603 -3.11 -1.57 -32.28
CA ARG A 603 -2.68 -0.39 -31.50
C ARG A 603 -3.54 -0.17 -30.25
N GLU A 604 -4.86 -0.21 -30.40
CA GLU A 604 -5.77 0.01 -29.28
C GLU A 604 -5.59 -1.05 -28.18
N ALA A 605 -5.40 -2.32 -28.57
CA ALA A 605 -5.19 -3.40 -27.62
C ALA A 605 -3.87 -3.23 -26.86
N VAL A 606 -2.80 -2.87 -27.56
CA VAL A 606 -1.47 -2.64 -26.97
C VAL A 606 -1.50 -1.44 -26.02
N GLU A 607 -2.12 -0.33 -26.41
CA GLU A 607 -2.28 0.85 -25.55
C GLU A 607 -3.11 0.53 -24.29
N GLN A 608 -4.18 -0.27 -24.41
CA GLN A 608 -4.98 -0.73 -23.25
C GLN A 608 -4.14 -1.56 -22.28
N LEU A 609 -3.35 -2.52 -22.76
CA LEU A 609 -2.51 -3.36 -21.91
C LEU A 609 -1.33 -2.59 -21.31
N ALA A 610 -0.78 -1.61 -22.03
CA ALA A 610 0.30 -0.79 -21.51
C ALA A 610 -0.21 0.18 -20.41
N ALA A 611 -1.38 0.78 -20.60
CA ALA A 611 -2.04 1.58 -19.56
C ALA A 611 -2.35 0.75 -18.29
N ALA A 612 -2.54 -0.56 -18.45
CA ALA A 612 -2.73 -1.51 -17.36
C ALA A 612 -1.41 -2.08 -16.79
N GLY A 613 -0.23 -1.69 -17.28
CA GLY A 613 1.06 -2.22 -16.81
C GLY A 613 1.35 -3.68 -17.21
N ILE A 614 0.59 -4.26 -18.15
CA ILE A 614 0.75 -5.65 -18.61
C ILE A 614 1.84 -5.75 -19.68
N VAL A 615 1.82 -4.80 -20.62
CA VAL A 615 2.85 -4.64 -21.65
C VAL A 615 3.78 -3.51 -21.25
N VAL A 616 5.08 -3.75 -21.39
CA VAL A 616 6.13 -2.78 -21.08
C VAL A 616 6.87 -2.38 -22.35
N GLU A 617 7.36 -1.15 -22.39
CA GLU A 617 8.20 -0.64 -23.46
C GLU A 617 9.56 -1.36 -23.50
N ASP A 618 9.98 -1.77 -24.69
CA ASP A 618 11.37 -2.14 -24.96
C ASP A 618 11.95 -1.17 -25.98
N SER A 619 12.79 -0.25 -25.51
CA SER A 619 13.54 0.68 -26.37
C SER A 619 12.64 1.50 -27.33
N GLY A 620 11.45 1.91 -26.89
CA GLY A 620 10.48 2.70 -27.68
C GLY A 620 9.63 1.91 -28.68
N LYS A 621 9.67 0.57 -28.67
CA LYS A 621 8.99 -0.29 -29.65
C LYS A 621 8.20 -1.43 -28.99
N PHE A 622 7.12 -1.85 -29.64
CA PHE A 622 6.31 -3.00 -29.21
C PHE A 622 6.71 -4.30 -29.92
N ARG A 623 7.21 -4.20 -31.17
CA ARG A 623 7.48 -5.31 -32.09
C ARG A 623 6.21 -6.11 -32.45
N PRO A 624 5.19 -5.50 -33.08
CA PRO A 624 3.89 -6.15 -33.27
C PRO A 624 3.93 -7.42 -34.11
N ASP A 625 4.80 -7.47 -35.13
CA ASP A 625 4.87 -8.55 -36.11
C ASP A 625 5.83 -9.68 -35.73
N ASP A 626 6.64 -9.49 -34.68
CA ASP A 626 7.54 -10.52 -34.18
C ASP A 626 6.75 -11.67 -33.53
N ALA A 627 7.28 -12.89 -33.64
CA ALA A 627 6.72 -14.04 -32.94
C ALA A 627 6.82 -13.80 -31.42
N VAL A 628 5.71 -13.97 -30.70
CA VAL A 628 5.74 -13.88 -29.23
C VAL A 628 6.42 -15.12 -28.66
N THR A 629 7.34 -14.93 -27.71
CA THR A 629 8.01 -16.05 -27.04
C THR A 629 7.17 -16.59 -25.88
N GLN A 630 7.42 -17.82 -25.43
CA GLN A 630 6.72 -18.36 -24.26
C GLN A 630 6.97 -17.52 -23.00
N ALA A 631 8.20 -17.02 -22.82
CA ALA A 631 8.54 -16.13 -21.71
C ALA A 631 7.73 -14.84 -21.74
N GLU A 632 7.63 -14.19 -22.90
CA GLU A 632 6.88 -12.94 -23.08
C GLU A 632 5.38 -13.14 -22.83
N LEU A 633 4.78 -14.18 -23.40
CA LEU A 633 3.35 -14.48 -23.20
C LEU A 633 3.05 -14.81 -21.74
N ILE A 634 3.85 -15.68 -21.10
CA ILE A 634 3.65 -16.03 -19.68
C ILE A 634 3.77 -14.79 -18.79
N ALA A 635 4.74 -13.90 -19.06
CA ALA A 635 4.87 -12.65 -18.33
C ALA A 635 3.64 -11.73 -18.49
N MET A 636 3.09 -11.60 -19.70
CA MET A 636 1.84 -10.85 -19.92
C MET A 636 0.68 -11.44 -19.11
N LEU A 637 0.52 -12.77 -19.13
CA LEU A 637 -0.56 -13.44 -18.41
C LEU A 637 -0.39 -13.32 -16.89
N VAL A 638 0.83 -13.47 -16.37
CA VAL A 638 1.10 -13.27 -14.93
C VAL A 638 0.76 -11.85 -14.49
N ARG A 639 1.12 -10.82 -15.28
CA ARG A 639 0.81 -9.42 -14.97
C ARG A 639 -0.69 -9.09 -14.97
N CYS A 640 -1.53 -9.95 -15.53
CA CYS A 640 -2.98 -9.84 -15.36
C CYS A 640 -3.41 -10.16 -13.91
N PHE A 641 -2.69 -11.04 -13.21
CA PHE A 641 -3.04 -11.49 -11.85
C PHE A 641 -2.20 -10.85 -10.76
N ASP A 642 -0.95 -10.53 -11.08
CA ASP A 642 0.03 -10.06 -10.12
C ASP A 642 1.00 -9.10 -10.82
N GLN A 643 0.81 -7.81 -10.54
CA GLN A 643 1.67 -6.73 -11.02
C GLN A 643 2.84 -6.45 -10.08
N SER A 644 2.96 -7.17 -8.96
CA SER A 644 4.11 -7.03 -8.09
C SER A 644 5.36 -7.40 -8.87
N PRO A 645 6.40 -6.56 -8.85
CA PRO A 645 7.63 -6.85 -9.56
C PRO A 645 8.23 -8.13 -9.01
N GLY A 646 8.46 -9.09 -9.91
CA GLY A 646 9.18 -10.29 -9.58
C GLY A 646 10.64 -9.92 -9.34
N VAL A 647 11.11 -10.03 -8.11
CA VAL A 647 12.53 -9.90 -7.81
C VAL A 647 13.16 -11.27 -8.09
N ALA A 648 13.97 -11.37 -9.14
CA ALA A 648 14.85 -12.52 -9.32
C ALA A 648 15.78 -12.63 -8.10
N ALA A 649 15.89 -13.82 -7.52
CA ALA A 649 16.74 -14.02 -6.35
C ALA A 649 18.20 -13.88 -6.83
N GLY A 650 18.82 -12.74 -6.51
CA GLY A 650 20.26 -12.56 -6.68
C GLY A 650 20.78 -12.50 -8.12
N GLY A 651 20.25 -11.61 -8.98
CA GLY A 651 20.95 -11.01 -10.13
C GLY A 651 21.49 -11.91 -11.26
N GLU A 652 21.57 -13.22 -11.07
CA GLU A 652 22.09 -14.22 -12.02
C GLU A 652 20.97 -15.01 -12.70
N GLU A 653 19.75 -14.99 -12.16
CA GLU A 653 18.61 -15.70 -12.74
C GLU A 653 18.03 -14.95 -13.96
N PRO A 654 17.64 -15.66 -15.04
CA PRO A 654 17.00 -15.04 -16.19
C PRO A 654 15.73 -14.27 -15.81
N TRP A 655 15.47 -13.14 -16.50
CA TRP A 655 14.34 -12.24 -16.20
C TRP A 655 12.97 -12.94 -16.14
N TYR A 656 12.80 -14.04 -16.90
CA TYR A 656 11.55 -14.80 -17.00
C TYR A 656 11.32 -15.78 -15.85
N GLN A 657 12.35 -16.13 -15.07
CA GLN A 657 12.27 -17.18 -14.05
C GLN A 657 11.19 -16.88 -13.00
N VAL A 658 11.17 -15.63 -12.53
CA VAL A 658 10.16 -15.18 -11.55
C VAL A 658 8.73 -15.23 -12.12
N TYR A 659 8.57 -15.01 -13.42
CA TYR A 659 7.26 -15.13 -14.07
C TYR A 659 6.85 -16.61 -14.19
N PHE A 660 7.78 -17.52 -14.43
CA PHE A 660 7.47 -18.96 -14.46
C PHE A 660 7.07 -19.49 -13.08
N GLU A 661 7.75 -19.08 -12.03
CA GLU A 661 7.39 -19.45 -10.65
C GLU A 661 6.02 -18.93 -10.25
N LYS A 662 5.72 -17.66 -10.58
CA LYS A 662 4.39 -17.09 -10.38
C LYS A 662 3.34 -17.82 -11.21
N ALA A 663 3.61 -18.08 -12.49
CA ALA A 663 2.71 -18.80 -13.39
C ALA A 663 2.38 -20.20 -12.87
N ALA A 664 3.36 -20.92 -12.31
CA ALA A 664 3.15 -22.22 -11.69
C ALA A 664 2.29 -22.11 -10.41
N ARG A 665 2.54 -21.10 -9.59
CA ARG A 665 1.77 -20.84 -8.36
C ARG A 665 0.29 -20.54 -8.65
N ILE A 666 0.00 -19.76 -9.69
CA ILE A 666 -1.37 -19.38 -10.06
C ILE A 666 -2.03 -20.34 -11.06
N GLY A 667 -1.31 -21.38 -11.50
CA GLY A 667 -1.86 -22.48 -12.32
C GLY A 667 -1.89 -22.23 -13.84
N ILE A 668 -1.21 -21.18 -14.34
CA ILE A 668 -1.05 -20.94 -15.79
C ILE A 668 -0.20 -22.06 -16.42
N ILE A 669 0.88 -22.44 -15.74
CA ILE A 669 1.71 -23.61 -16.08
C ILE A 669 1.66 -24.63 -14.93
N GLN A 670 2.03 -25.88 -15.19
CA GLN A 670 2.07 -26.89 -14.15
C GLN A 670 3.27 -26.69 -13.20
N ALA A 671 3.12 -27.08 -11.94
CA ALA A 671 4.23 -27.10 -11.01
C ALA A 671 5.36 -28.02 -11.52
N GLY A 672 6.57 -27.48 -11.67
CA GLY A 672 7.72 -28.19 -12.23
C GLY A 672 7.77 -28.24 -13.77
N GLU A 673 6.80 -27.66 -14.47
CA GLU A 673 6.88 -27.42 -15.92
C GLU A 673 8.06 -26.50 -16.22
N LYS A 674 8.81 -26.80 -17.29
CA LYS A 674 9.96 -26.00 -17.75
C LYS A 674 9.65 -25.48 -19.16
N PRO A 675 8.95 -24.33 -19.29
CA PRO A 675 8.71 -23.73 -20.60
C PRO A 675 10.02 -23.40 -21.31
N GLU A 676 10.02 -23.44 -22.63
CA GLU A 676 11.16 -23.03 -23.45
C GLU A 676 11.08 -21.52 -23.68
N PRO A 677 11.89 -20.69 -22.98
CA PRO A 677 11.64 -19.26 -22.83
C PRO A 677 11.63 -18.51 -24.17
N GLU A 678 12.58 -18.82 -25.05
CA GLU A 678 12.77 -18.18 -26.36
C GLU A 678 11.98 -18.85 -27.49
N ALA A 679 11.31 -19.98 -27.22
CA ALA A 679 10.56 -20.68 -28.25
C ALA A 679 9.32 -19.86 -28.65
N PRO A 680 9.00 -19.76 -29.96
CA PRO A 680 7.82 -19.07 -30.42
C PRO A 680 6.55 -19.79 -29.97
N VAL A 681 5.52 -19.03 -29.64
CA VAL A 681 4.20 -19.56 -29.30
C VAL A 681 3.43 -19.84 -30.59
N ASN A 682 2.86 -21.04 -30.69
CA ASN A 682 1.86 -21.36 -31.70
C ASN A 682 0.44 -21.29 -31.09
N ARG A 683 -0.59 -21.38 -31.94
CA ARG A 683 -1.98 -21.20 -31.53
C ARG A 683 -2.49 -22.26 -30.54
N GLU A 684 -1.98 -23.49 -30.58
CA GLU A 684 -2.31 -24.51 -29.55
C GLU A 684 -1.67 -24.21 -28.18
N ILE A 685 -0.44 -23.66 -28.14
CA ILE A 685 0.21 -23.21 -26.90
C ILE A 685 -0.52 -21.98 -26.34
N LEU A 686 -0.89 -21.02 -27.19
CA LEU A 686 -1.71 -19.87 -26.80
C LEU A 686 -3.02 -20.33 -26.17
N ALA A 687 -3.74 -21.25 -26.82
CA ALA A 687 -4.99 -21.81 -26.29
C ALA A 687 -4.78 -22.46 -24.92
N ARG A 688 -3.70 -23.25 -24.77
CA ARG A 688 -3.36 -23.90 -23.51
C ARG A 688 -3.19 -22.89 -22.38
N LEU A 689 -2.31 -21.92 -22.57
CA LEU A 689 -1.97 -20.93 -21.54
C LEU A 689 -3.15 -20.04 -21.17
N MET A 690 -4.00 -19.67 -22.14
CA MET A 690 -5.21 -18.88 -21.88
C MET A 690 -6.25 -19.64 -21.06
N ILE A 691 -6.53 -20.89 -21.45
CA ILE A 691 -7.51 -21.73 -20.74
C ILE A 691 -7.01 -22.12 -19.35
N HIS A 692 -5.71 -22.31 -19.17
CA HIS A 692 -5.10 -22.49 -17.86
C HIS A 692 -5.19 -21.24 -17.02
N SER A 693 -4.94 -20.06 -17.62
CA SER A 693 -5.12 -18.78 -16.95
C SER A 693 -6.53 -18.66 -16.39
N MET A 694 -7.55 -19.18 -17.07
CA MET A 694 -8.96 -19.19 -16.62
C MET A 694 -9.33 -20.30 -15.59
N ASP A 695 -8.36 -21.08 -15.08
CA ASP A 695 -8.58 -22.28 -14.25
C ASP A 695 -9.47 -23.36 -14.92
N LEU A 696 -9.58 -23.34 -16.25
CA LEU A 696 -10.40 -24.28 -17.02
C LEU A 696 -9.62 -25.53 -17.46
N TYR A 697 -8.35 -25.66 -17.09
CA TYR A 697 -7.50 -26.78 -17.48
C TYR A 697 -8.06 -28.16 -17.06
N LYS A 698 -8.72 -28.23 -15.89
CA LYS A 698 -9.28 -29.48 -15.36
C LYS A 698 -10.36 -30.06 -16.26
N VAL A 699 -11.10 -29.20 -16.96
CA VAL A 699 -12.15 -29.59 -17.91
C VAL A 699 -11.54 -29.76 -19.31
N ALA A 700 -10.70 -28.83 -19.74
CA ALA A 700 -10.05 -28.83 -21.05
C ALA A 700 -9.24 -30.11 -21.34
N ARG A 701 -8.63 -30.71 -20.32
CA ARG A 701 -7.84 -31.95 -20.45
C ARG A 701 -8.66 -33.18 -20.84
N PHE A 702 -9.98 -33.16 -20.69
CA PHE A 702 -10.85 -34.28 -21.07
C PHE A 702 -11.17 -34.21 -22.56
N SER A 703 -10.16 -34.38 -23.41
CA SER A 703 -10.24 -34.15 -24.85
C SER A 703 -11.39 -34.88 -25.57
N ASP A 704 -11.79 -36.04 -25.07
CA ASP A 704 -12.82 -36.89 -25.67
C ASP A 704 -14.26 -36.35 -25.53
N ILE A 705 -14.50 -35.35 -24.68
CA ILE A 705 -15.84 -34.78 -24.48
C ILE A 705 -16.16 -33.63 -25.44
N TYR A 706 -15.16 -33.14 -26.18
CA TYR A 706 -15.27 -31.97 -27.03
C TYR A 706 -15.52 -32.34 -28.49
N VAL A 707 -16.49 -31.67 -29.11
CA VAL A 707 -16.73 -31.75 -30.55
C VAL A 707 -15.85 -30.70 -31.23
N LEU A 708 -15.01 -31.14 -32.17
CA LEU A 708 -14.12 -30.28 -32.95
C LEU A 708 -14.80 -29.93 -34.28
N ASP A 709 -15.32 -28.70 -34.38
CA ASP A 709 -15.90 -28.17 -35.61
C ASP A 709 -14.87 -27.31 -36.37
N PHE A 710 -13.69 -27.90 -36.60
CA PHE A 710 -12.59 -27.26 -37.33
C PHE A 710 -12.20 -28.15 -38.52
N GLN A 711 -11.94 -27.54 -39.67
CA GLN A 711 -11.52 -28.29 -40.87
C GLN A 711 -10.15 -28.98 -40.69
N ASP A 712 -9.31 -28.46 -39.80
CA ASP A 712 -7.96 -28.91 -39.46
C ASP A 712 -7.90 -29.55 -38.05
N ALA A 713 -9.02 -30.12 -37.58
CA ALA A 713 -9.12 -30.72 -36.25
C ALA A 713 -8.09 -31.84 -35.99
N GLU A 714 -7.67 -32.56 -37.04
CA GLU A 714 -6.68 -33.64 -36.95
C GLU A 714 -5.25 -33.13 -36.69
N ASP A 715 -4.97 -31.86 -37.01
CA ASP A 715 -3.65 -31.25 -36.78
C ASP A 715 -3.48 -30.75 -35.33
N ILE A 716 -4.56 -30.78 -34.53
CA ILE A 716 -4.57 -30.39 -33.12
C ILE A 716 -4.03 -31.54 -32.28
N SER A 717 -3.01 -31.26 -31.47
CA SER A 717 -2.44 -32.23 -30.54
C SER A 717 -3.54 -32.81 -29.63
N GLY A 718 -3.62 -34.14 -29.54
CA GLY A 718 -4.77 -34.81 -28.92
C GLY A 718 -5.16 -34.29 -27.53
N HIS A 719 -4.17 -34.04 -26.66
CA HIS A 719 -4.37 -33.53 -25.30
C HIS A 719 -4.76 -32.04 -25.22
N LEU A 720 -4.72 -31.30 -26.33
CA LEU A 720 -5.07 -29.87 -26.44
C LEU A 720 -6.40 -29.64 -27.18
N LYS A 721 -7.10 -30.69 -27.60
CA LYS A 721 -8.40 -30.58 -28.29
C LYS A 721 -9.41 -29.76 -27.49
N GLY A 722 -9.51 -30.01 -26.19
CA GLY A 722 -10.41 -29.24 -25.31
C GLY A 722 -9.99 -27.79 -25.16
N HIS A 723 -8.68 -27.50 -25.10
CA HIS A 723 -8.18 -26.11 -25.05
C HIS A 723 -8.49 -25.35 -26.33
N ALA A 724 -8.29 -25.97 -27.51
CA ALA A 724 -8.63 -25.37 -28.79
C ALA A 724 -10.12 -25.04 -28.87
N VAL A 725 -11.00 -26.01 -28.56
CA VAL A 725 -12.46 -25.83 -28.60
C VAL A 725 -12.91 -24.76 -27.59
N LEU A 726 -12.46 -24.81 -26.35
CA LEU A 726 -12.83 -23.82 -25.34
C LEU A 726 -12.35 -22.42 -25.71
N SER A 727 -11.10 -22.28 -26.17
CA SER A 727 -10.56 -20.97 -26.54
C SER A 727 -11.30 -20.33 -27.72
N ALA A 728 -11.75 -21.14 -28.69
CA ALA A 728 -12.57 -20.68 -29.81
C ALA A 728 -14.00 -20.37 -29.38
N ALA A 729 -14.63 -21.23 -28.58
CA ALA A 729 -16.00 -21.05 -28.08
C ALA A 729 -16.13 -19.82 -27.17
N LEU A 730 -15.11 -19.55 -26.36
CA LEU A 730 -15.00 -18.32 -25.57
C LEU A 730 -14.62 -17.11 -26.42
N GLY A 731 -14.31 -17.25 -27.71
CA GLY A 731 -13.92 -16.13 -28.58
C GLY A 731 -12.56 -15.52 -28.26
N LEU A 732 -11.72 -16.22 -27.48
CA LEU A 732 -10.34 -15.81 -27.21
C LEU A 732 -9.52 -15.91 -28.50
N ILE A 733 -9.59 -17.06 -29.17
CA ILE A 733 -8.89 -17.33 -30.43
C ILE A 733 -9.93 -17.45 -31.54
N LYS A 734 -9.88 -16.56 -32.53
CA LYS A 734 -10.79 -16.59 -33.68
C LYS A 734 -10.32 -17.61 -34.71
N THR A 735 -11.25 -18.39 -35.26
CA THR A 735 -10.99 -19.28 -36.40
C THR A 735 -10.86 -18.48 -37.70
N VAL A 736 -10.01 -18.95 -38.61
CA VAL A 736 -9.81 -18.35 -39.94
C VAL A 736 -10.45 -19.28 -40.97
N GLU A 737 -11.52 -18.85 -41.63
CA GLU A 737 -12.22 -19.62 -42.67
C GLU A 737 -12.63 -21.06 -42.23
N GLY A 738 -12.97 -21.24 -40.95
CA GLY A 738 -13.34 -22.54 -40.37
C GLY A 738 -12.15 -23.43 -39.96
N ARG A 739 -10.92 -22.90 -40.00
CA ARG A 739 -9.71 -23.54 -39.47
C ARG A 739 -9.29 -22.94 -38.13
N PHE A 740 -8.73 -23.76 -37.26
CA PHE A 740 -8.12 -23.33 -36.00
C PHE A 740 -6.67 -22.89 -36.18
N GLU A 741 -5.94 -23.49 -37.12
CA GLU A 741 -4.53 -23.30 -37.46
C GLU A 741 -3.57 -23.62 -36.28
N PRO A 742 -3.57 -24.85 -35.73
CA PRO A 742 -2.92 -25.16 -34.46
C PRO A 742 -1.41 -24.89 -34.41
N LYS A 743 -0.73 -25.04 -35.55
CA LYS A 743 0.72 -24.83 -35.66
C LYS A 743 1.11 -23.43 -36.14
N GLY A 744 0.12 -22.55 -36.40
CA GLY A 744 0.38 -21.17 -36.78
C GLY A 744 1.12 -20.43 -35.66
N VAL A 745 2.19 -19.73 -36.01
CA VAL A 745 2.97 -18.90 -35.08
C VAL A 745 2.17 -17.66 -34.74
N VAL A 746 2.13 -17.30 -33.45
CA VAL A 746 1.40 -16.15 -32.93
C VAL A 746 2.32 -14.94 -32.86
N THR A 747 1.89 -13.81 -33.40
CA THR A 747 2.65 -12.55 -33.26
C THR A 747 2.39 -11.88 -31.92
N ARG A 748 3.26 -10.96 -31.50
CA ARG A 748 3.05 -10.17 -30.27
C ARG A 748 1.76 -9.35 -30.33
N ALA A 749 1.40 -8.81 -31.49
CA ALA A 749 0.13 -8.11 -31.69
C ALA A 749 -1.09 -9.02 -31.46
N GLU A 750 -1.07 -10.23 -32.04
CA GLU A 750 -2.13 -11.22 -31.85
C GLU A 750 -2.24 -11.66 -30.38
N ALA A 751 -1.11 -11.84 -29.71
CA ALA A 751 -1.07 -12.16 -28.28
C ALA A 751 -1.73 -11.04 -27.45
N ALA A 752 -1.37 -9.79 -27.70
CA ALA A 752 -1.95 -8.63 -27.01
C ALA A 752 -3.47 -8.54 -27.21
N GLU A 753 -3.96 -8.69 -28.44
CA GLU A 753 -5.41 -8.71 -28.69
C GLU A 753 -6.11 -9.86 -27.96
N THR A 754 -5.47 -11.03 -27.90
CA THR A 754 -6.04 -12.21 -27.22
C THR A 754 -6.08 -11.98 -25.70
N VAL A 755 -5.06 -11.36 -25.11
CA VAL A 755 -5.05 -10.95 -23.69
C VAL A 755 -6.15 -9.92 -23.42
N VAL A 756 -6.35 -8.92 -24.27
CA VAL A 756 -7.47 -7.98 -24.14
C VAL A 756 -8.81 -8.69 -24.19
N ARG A 757 -9.00 -9.66 -25.09
CA ARG A 757 -10.23 -10.47 -25.13
C ARG A 757 -10.41 -11.27 -23.85
N PHE A 758 -9.35 -11.90 -23.33
CA PHE A 758 -9.38 -12.61 -22.05
C PHE A 758 -9.83 -11.70 -20.90
N LEU A 759 -9.33 -10.46 -20.85
CA LEU A 759 -9.73 -9.48 -19.84
C LEU A 759 -11.11 -8.84 -20.08
N LYS A 760 -11.74 -9.07 -21.23
CA LYS A 760 -13.11 -8.61 -21.53
C LYS A 760 -14.14 -9.73 -21.43
N ASN A 761 -13.71 -10.99 -21.48
CA ASN A 761 -14.57 -12.19 -21.42
C ASN A 761 -14.90 -12.66 -19.99
N SER A 762 -14.72 -11.77 -19.02
CA SER A 762 -14.72 -12.10 -17.60
C SER A 762 -16.02 -11.76 -16.91
#